data_AF-A0A3D9SQP0-F1
#
_entry.id   AF-A0A3D9SQP0-F1
#
_cell.length_a   1.000
_cell.length_b   1.000
_cell.length_c   1.000
_cell.angle_alpha   90.00
_cell.angle_beta   90.00
_cell.angle_gamma   90.00
#
_symmetry.space_group_name_H-M   'P 1'
#
loop_
_entity.id
_entity.type
_entity.pdbx_description
1 polymer ?
#
loop_
_entity_poly.entity_id
_entity_poly.type
_entity_poly.pdbx_seq_one_letter_code
_entity_poly.pdbx_strand_id
1 'polypeptide(L)'
;MTVSGEWPDLAGLGRGEVVEVAVGLPARALPEFFEHACRVFAEAGRPEEAAFLFDRARAVEAAHERLLGVAVDPERVQRALVELVPAGAITPSALHEHLRRLVLHPDPGLAHAWAREAVGAFFDAGTIPYPNVVAELLPLAAGAGVPEDDEEDFVAGRLLRGGLLPSAALPIWEALRPALARLCRREPELLDLLIAAAPAADLYDDAAIAGAHRRVWFELLGDAEAGSRLPREWFLDAGPLSLRAMMRLAGQAGARLFPPPDGRYDPRADPAVAEAGPDPLAFRTRNTSWRDDKTPQWGSTTDYDGLAEPLDRDPAARRAFAQDLDAFVLKLNYYANVDYPEILRALWARPAIRRLLEEQVAEWRSEAAAGDLLGLEIALPRLRALAEAGFADAAPGALDGLEITDPIDALVRALRTGIPEELRFPSVTSDHRHGTSVTVVQHRDLLTLGVGQKTVEVHGPDGVRHRAAVEHPTGTWPWHDGEHAHLSRLFEGRRQTFRAVGAGAVALDTASLALWPEAPAAAEVTFPGADTPVLVMLRDGALRLSDAEGRLIGRLRFQPVQGVAQGTHMVVPPPGWWPTLGPVDPAGSAALRRLDEDGARRLLDTALHGSGALTGEVARVLPEITEPRLREGVEALATRAAECLLQTLRTRDALGLDHPVEPPTSVRSAPALRPGREVERLVALRSLDATLREAAASGPALESAHPLGSIELPRGTGGIWFAFGELGAKALQASWPWTPQVERTRIIDTLRAWGNAAWGDGTGRWRKLSFTSRGGRQKPAGELWRTPNGALVVLNYQDHPHKEAIALEYSPDGVFRPFPFPGWAERKAPVAQGWGGTEAITRFLDLLAERGPVPFAAAVAHEIAERAGLPVREAASACFGYPYGGLSALEGTAPDIAKIFADTADIEGKDNKPPRSYRLDAEMRPLLMPDDPETLWTEGMALDRAVDWWNAQPDTSEEQHT
;
A
#
# COMPACT_ATOMS: atom_id res chain seq x y z
N MET A 1 -44.27 84.34 -0.45
CA MET A 1 -45.51 84.02 0.29
C MET A 1 -45.15 83.60 1.69
N THR A 2 -45.87 84.15 2.66
CA THR A 2 -45.64 84.13 4.12
C THR A 2 -46.18 82.86 4.78
N VAL A 3 -45.49 82.36 5.80
CA VAL A 3 -45.96 82.08 7.19
C VAL A 3 -47.43 81.65 7.37
N SER A 4 -47.90 80.70 6.58
CA SER A 4 -49.04 79.83 6.88
C SER A 4 -48.65 78.44 6.40
N GLY A 5 -48.55 77.47 7.31
CA GLY A 5 -48.00 76.12 7.05
C GLY A 5 -48.87 75.21 6.18
N GLU A 6 -49.53 75.73 5.15
CA GLU A 6 -50.30 74.96 4.18
C GLU A 6 -49.66 75.11 2.79
N TRP A 7 -49.17 74.00 2.27
CA TRP A 7 -48.77 73.87 0.88
C TRP A 7 -50.00 73.96 -0.05
N PRO A 8 -49.85 74.39 -1.32
CA PRO A 8 -50.97 74.35 -2.27
C PRO A 8 -51.52 72.92 -2.40
N ASP A 9 -52.82 72.78 -2.64
CA ASP A 9 -53.44 71.46 -2.87
C ASP A 9 -52.86 70.83 -4.15
N LEU A 10 -52.15 69.72 -3.98
CA LEU A 10 -51.45 69.00 -5.04
C LEU A 10 -52.23 67.77 -5.53
N ALA A 11 -53.36 67.42 -4.91
CA ALA A 11 -54.04 66.14 -5.12
C ALA A 11 -54.56 65.93 -6.55
N GLY A 12 -54.83 67.02 -7.29
CA GLY A 12 -55.32 66.99 -8.68
C GLY A 12 -54.26 67.21 -9.76
N LEU A 13 -52.99 67.43 -9.42
CA LEU A 13 -51.95 67.83 -10.38
C LEU A 13 -51.18 66.63 -10.96
N GLY A 14 -50.63 66.81 -12.17
CA GLY A 14 -49.62 65.93 -12.76
C GLY A 14 -48.19 66.25 -12.26
N ARG A 15 -47.27 65.28 -12.34
CA ARG A 15 -45.88 65.47 -11.88
C ARG A 15 -45.15 66.67 -12.52
N GLY A 16 -45.49 67.01 -13.76
CA GLY A 16 -44.94 68.18 -14.46
C GLY A 16 -45.45 69.50 -13.89
N GLU A 17 -46.74 69.59 -13.57
CA GLU A 17 -47.38 70.77 -12.97
C GLU A 17 -46.84 71.02 -11.56
N VAL A 18 -46.58 69.95 -10.78
CA VAL A 18 -45.92 70.06 -9.46
C VAL A 18 -44.52 70.65 -9.58
N VAL A 19 -43.74 70.27 -10.62
CA VAL A 19 -42.42 70.86 -10.87
C VAL A 19 -42.53 72.33 -11.27
N GLU A 20 -43.56 72.72 -12.03
CA GLU A 20 -43.81 74.13 -12.36
C GLU A 20 -44.16 74.96 -11.12
N VAL A 21 -44.99 74.43 -10.22
CA VAL A 21 -45.27 75.07 -8.92
C VAL A 21 -43.99 75.24 -8.11
N ALA A 22 -43.07 74.27 -8.16
CA ALA A 22 -41.79 74.34 -7.47
C ALA A 22 -40.93 75.53 -7.94
N VAL A 23 -40.98 75.93 -9.22
CA VAL A 23 -40.19 77.05 -9.77
C VAL A 23 -40.50 78.38 -9.05
N GLY A 24 -41.72 78.55 -8.54
CA GLY A 24 -42.16 79.75 -7.83
C GLY A 24 -41.76 79.80 -6.34
N LEU A 25 -41.17 78.74 -5.80
CA LEU A 25 -40.84 78.62 -4.37
C LEU A 25 -39.38 79.05 -4.09
N PRO A 26 -39.08 79.55 -2.86
CA PRO A 26 -37.71 79.80 -2.45
C PRO A 26 -36.88 78.52 -2.49
N ALA A 27 -35.64 78.59 -2.99
CA ALA A 27 -34.75 77.43 -3.13
C ALA A 27 -34.68 76.57 -1.85
N ARG A 28 -34.56 77.19 -0.68
CA ARG A 28 -34.51 76.50 0.64
C ARG A 28 -35.74 75.66 0.97
N ALA A 29 -36.90 75.93 0.38
CA ALA A 29 -38.17 75.24 0.64
C ALA A 29 -38.43 74.07 -0.34
N LEU A 30 -37.61 73.94 -1.39
CA LEU A 30 -37.82 72.95 -2.46
C LEU A 30 -37.72 71.48 -1.99
N PRO A 31 -36.76 71.07 -1.13
CA PRO A 31 -36.71 69.69 -0.67
C PRO A 31 -37.96 69.25 0.10
N GLU A 32 -38.39 70.08 1.06
CA GLU A 32 -39.58 69.83 1.88
C GLU A 32 -40.86 69.88 1.04
N PHE A 33 -40.92 70.76 0.05
CA PHE A 33 -42.03 70.82 -0.91
C PHE A 33 -42.13 69.53 -1.74
N PHE A 34 -41.02 69.04 -2.30
CA PHE A 34 -41.03 67.80 -3.09
C PHE A 34 -41.31 66.57 -2.20
N GLU A 35 -40.86 66.53 -0.95
CA GLU A 35 -41.27 65.50 0.02
C GLU A 35 -42.76 65.55 0.36
N HIS A 36 -43.32 66.75 0.56
CA HIS A 36 -44.76 66.91 0.77
C HIS A 36 -45.56 66.45 -0.45
N ALA A 37 -45.12 66.82 -1.66
CA ALA A 37 -45.73 66.36 -2.90
C ALA A 37 -45.65 64.83 -3.05
N CYS A 38 -44.53 64.22 -2.67
CA CYS A 38 -44.38 62.78 -2.63
C CYS A 38 -45.42 62.12 -1.72
N ARG A 39 -45.62 62.64 -0.49
CA ARG A 39 -46.65 62.14 0.44
C ARG A 39 -48.06 62.23 -0.14
N VAL A 40 -48.42 63.37 -0.72
CA VAL A 40 -49.75 63.57 -1.34
C VAL A 40 -49.99 62.57 -2.48
N PHE A 41 -48.98 62.30 -3.31
CA PHE A 41 -49.11 61.35 -4.42
C PHE A 41 -49.11 59.89 -3.93
N ALA A 42 -48.33 59.58 -2.90
CA ALA A 42 -48.36 58.28 -2.24
C ALA A 42 -49.74 57.98 -1.63
N GLU A 43 -50.34 58.95 -0.92
CA GLU A 43 -51.69 58.86 -0.36
C GLU A 43 -52.77 58.71 -1.45
N ALA A 44 -52.54 59.32 -2.62
CA ALA A 44 -53.41 59.19 -3.79
C ALA A 44 -53.25 57.87 -4.58
N GLY A 45 -52.38 56.95 -4.13
CA GLY A 45 -52.12 55.67 -4.80
C GLY A 45 -51.34 55.81 -6.11
N ARG A 46 -50.47 56.82 -6.22
CA ARG A 46 -49.65 57.13 -7.41
C ARG A 46 -48.15 56.93 -7.12
N PRO A 47 -47.69 55.68 -6.96
CA PRO A 47 -46.35 55.37 -6.46
C PRO A 47 -45.22 55.78 -7.42
N GLU A 48 -45.43 55.70 -8.74
CA GLU A 48 -44.40 56.07 -9.73
C GLU A 48 -44.11 57.58 -9.69
N GLU A 49 -45.15 58.40 -9.62
CA GLU A 49 -44.99 59.85 -9.52
C GLU A 49 -44.50 60.28 -8.13
N ALA A 50 -44.92 59.59 -7.07
CA ALA A 50 -44.38 59.81 -5.73
C ALA A 50 -42.87 59.51 -5.69
N ALA A 51 -42.44 58.38 -6.25
CA ALA A 51 -41.02 58.02 -6.38
C ALA A 51 -40.21 59.05 -7.18
N PHE A 52 -40.75 59.54 -8.29
CA PHE A 52 -40.12 60.62 -9.06
C PHE A 52 -39.93 61.90 -8.22
N LEU A 53 -40.93 62.28 -7.42
CA LEU A 53 -40.87 63.46 -6.56
C LEU A 53 -39.90 63.27 -5.39
N PHE A 54 -39.81 62.06 -4.84
CA PHE A 54 -38.80 61.70 -3.83
C PHE A 54 -37.38 61.84 -4.40
N ASP A 55 -37.10 61.26 -5.56
CA ASP A 55 -35.79 61.38 -6.23
C ASP A 55 -35.47 62.85 -6.55
N ARG A 56 -36.49 63.64 -6.92
CA ARG A 56 -36.33 65.07 -7.16
C ARG A 56 -35.95 65.83 -5.89
N ALA A 57 -36.56 65.51 -4.75
CA ALA A 57 -36.20 66.08 -3.45
C ALA A 57 -34.72 65.81 -3.12
N ARG A 58 -34.26 64.56 -3.30
CA ARG A 58 -32.87 64.14 -3.07
C ARG A 58 -31.89 64.82 -4.04
N ALA A 59 -32.26 64.98 -5.31
CA ALA A 59 -31.43 65.66 -6.31
C ALA A 59 -31.25 67.16 -5.98
N VAL A 60 -32.31 67.81 -5.50
CA VAL A 60 -32.28 69.21 -5.08
C VAL A 60 -31.41 69.38 -3.83
N GLU A 61 -31.49 68.47 -2.86
CA GLU A 61 -30.62 68.50 -1.68
C GLU A 61 -29.15 68.34 -2.01
N ALA A 62 -28.80 67.35 -2.84
CA ALA A 62 -27.43 67.16 -3.31
C ALA A 62 -26.92 68.39 -4.07
N ALA A 63 -27.79 69.07 -4.84
CA ALA A 63 -27.45 70.32 -5.50
C ALA A 63 -27.25 71.48 -4.51
N HIS A 64 -28.08 71.58 -3.46
CA HIS A 64 -27.94 72.61 -2.43
C HIS A 64 -26.70 72.42 -1.57
N GLU A 65 -26.37 71.19 -1.18
CA GLU A 65 -25.12 70.89 -0.48
C GLU A 65 -23.91 71.28 -1.34
N ARG A 66 -23.89 70.83 -2.60
CA ARG A 66 -22.77 71.09 -3.53
C ARG A 66 -22.61 72.56 -3.93
N LEU A 67 -23.71 73.27 -4.18
CA LEU A 67 -23.68 74.63 -4.74
C LEU A 67 -23.81 75.73 -3.68
N LEU A 68 -24.49 75.44 -2.57
CA LEU A 68 -24.85 76.43 -1.54
C LEU A 68 -24.26 76.09 -0.16
N GLY A 69 -23.59 74.94 0.01
CA GLY A 69 -23.01 74.52 1.29
C GLY A 69 -24.06 74.25 2.38
N VAL A 70 -25.32 74.02 2.01
CA VAL A 70 -26.40 73.72 2.96
C VAL A 70 -26.31 72.23 3.32
N ALA A 71 -26.00 71.95 4.59
CA ALA A 71 -25.94 70.58 5.08
C ALA A 71 -27.30 69.89 4.93
N VAL A 72 -27.30 68.68 4.38
CA VAL A 72 -28.48 67.82 4.33
C VAL A 72 -28.79 67.36 5.76
N ASP A 73 -30.07 67.35 6.13
CA ASP A 73 -30.54 66.77 7.40
C ASP A 73 -30.76 65.25 7.19
N PRO A 74 -29.83 64.39 7.64
CA PRO A 74 -29.91 62.96 7.37
C PRO A 74 -31.05 62.28 8.14
N GLU A 75 -31.48 62.82 9.29
CA GLU A 75 -32.58 62.26 10.08
C GLU A 75 -33.92 62.49 9.38
N ARG A 76 -34.13 63.69 8.80
CA ARG A 76 -35.32 63.95 7.96
C ARG A 76 -35.35 63.03 6.74
N VAL A 77 -34.22 62.84 6.06
CA VAL A 77 -34.11 61.96 4.88
C VAL A 77 -34.44 60.52 5.24
N GLN A 78 -33.85 59.99 6.32
CA GLN A 78 -34.13 58.64 6.83
C GLN A 78 -35.62 58.46 7.14
N ARG A 79 -36.22 59.40 7.89
CA ARG A 79 -37.63 59.34 8.28
C ARG A 79 -38.55 59.33 7.07
N ALA A 80 -38.32 60.24 6.11
CA ALA A 80 -39.11 60.33 4.89
C ALA A 80 -38.96 59.07 4.03
N LEU A 81 -37.75 58.49 3.93
CA LEU A 81 -37.53 57.24 3.20
C LEU A 81 -38.36 56.11 3.82
N VAL A 82 -38.18 55.83 5.11
CA VAL A 82 -38.88 54.74 5.83
C VAL A 82 -40.40 54.91 5.78
N GLU A 83 -40.90 56.14 5.98
CA GLU A 83 -42.31 56.51 5.92
C GLU A 83 -42.96 56.13 4.57
N LEU A 84 -42.23 56.30 3.46
CA LEU A 84 -42.75 56.19 2.11
C LEU A 84 -42.59 54.79 1.48
N VAL A 85 -41.81 53.89 2.10
CA VAL A 85 -41.63 52.52 1.60
C VAL A 85 -42.95 51.75 1.48
N PRO A 86 -43.86 51.72 2.48
CA PRO A 86 -45.11 50.96 2.38
C PRO A 86 -46.03 51.43 1.25
N ALA A 87 -45.90 52.68 0.81
CA ALA A 87 -46.67 53.23 -0.30
C ALA A 87 -46.05 52.92 -1.69
N GLY A 88 -44.93 52.18 -1.74
CA GLY A 88 -44.21 51.89 -2.99
C GLY A 88 -43.54 53.12 -3.61
N ALA A 89 -43.39 54.20 -2.86
CA ALA A 89 -42.86 55.48 -3.35
C ALA A 89 -41.33 55.58 -3.27
N ILE A 90 -40.62 54.50 -2.91
CA ILE A 90 -39.15 54.46 -2.86
C ILE A 90 -38.64 53.42 -3.85
N THR A 91 -37.74 53.84 -4.75
CA THR A 91 -37.14 52.94 -5.74
C THR A 91 -35.94 52.16 -5.16
N PRO A 92 -35.60 50.98 -5.72
CA PRO A 92 -34.36 50.26 -5.38
C PRO A 92 -33.10 51.13 -5.49
N SER A 93 -33.03 51.99 -6.51
CA SER A 93 -31.92 52.93 -6.72
C SER A 93 -31.83 53.99 -5.62
N ALA A 94 -32.97 54.49 -5.16
CA ALA A 94 -33.03 55.46 -4.06
C ALA A 94 -32.53 54.84 -2.75
N LEU A 95 -32.91 53.59 -2.47
CA LEU A 95 -32.39 52.85 -1.31
C LEU A 95 -30.88 52.59 -1.43
N HIS A 96 -30.40 52.14 -2.59
CA HIS A 96 -28.97 51.90 -2.84
C HIS A 96 -28.11 53.14 -2.59
N GLU A 97 -28.53 54.28 -3.14
CA GLU A 97 -27.84 55.57 -2.95
C GLU A 97 -27.88 56.01 -1.48
N HIS A 98 -29.00 55.78 -0.78
CA HIS A 98 -29.11 56.06 0.64
C HIS A 98 -28.15 55.21 1.49
N LEU A 99 -28.10 53.89 1.27
CA LEU A 99 -27.16 53.00 1.98
C LEU A 99 -25.70 53.41 1.73
N ARG A 100 -25.35 53.81 0.50
CA ARG A 100 -24.00 54.31 0.18
C ARG A 100 -23.64 55.59 0.93
N ARG A 101 -24.60 56.49 1.15
CA ARG A 101 -24.37 57.71 1.95
C ARG A 101 -24.22 57.38 3.44
N LEU A 102 -24.98 56.42 3.95
CA LEU A 102 -24.87 55.97 5.34
C LEU A 102 -23.47 55.41 5.68
N VAL A 103 -22.77 54.81 4.72
CA VAL A 103 -21.38 54.34 4.92
C VAL A 103 -20.44 55.49 5.31
N LEU A 104 -20.74 56.72 4.90
CA LEU A 104 -19.93 57.91 5.18
C LEU A 104 -20.40 58.69 6.42
N HIS A 105 -21.43 58.19 7.13
CA HIS A 105 -21.99 58.87 8.29
C HIS A 105 -20.98 58.88 9.46
N PRO A 106 -20.85 60.00 10.21
CA PRO A 106 -19.85 60.15 11.27
C PRO A 106 -20.10 59.25 12.49
N ASP A 107 -21.33 58.76 12.67
CA ASP A 107 -21.70 57.76 13.67
C ASP A 107 -22.06 56.44 12.96
N PRO A 108 -21.14 55.46 12.92
CA PRO A 108 -21.37 54.18 12.28
C PRO A 108 -22.49 53.35 12.94
N GLY A 109 -22.68 53.46 14.26
CA GLY A 109 -23.72 52.74 14.97
C GLY A 109 -25.12 53.22 14.60
N LEU A 110 -25.30 54.55 14.52
CA LEU A 110 -26.54 55.14 14.05
C LEU A 110 -26.80 54.83 12.57
N ALA A 111 -25.77 54.86 11.73
CA ALA A 111 -25.87 54.56 10.31
C ALA A 111 -26.31 53.11 10.05
N HIS A 112 -25.78 52.15 10.80
CA HIS A 112 -26.18 50.76 10.74
C HIS A 112 -27.64 50.56 11.20
N ALA A 113 -28.05 51.22 12.30
CA ALA A 113 -29.43 51.17 12.77
C ALA A 113 -30.42 51.71 11.72
N TRP A 114 -30.09 52.85 11.10
CA TRP A 114 -30.88 53.44 10.01
C TRP A 114 -30.92 52.56 8.76
N ALA A 115 -29.81 51.90 8.41
CA ALA A 115 -29.78 50.96 7.30
C ALA A 115 -30.70 49.76 7.55
N ARG A 116 -30.67 49.17 8.75
CA ARG A 116 -31.57 48.08 9.15
C ARG A 116 -33.04 48.51 9.15
N GLU A 117 -33.34 49.73 9.60
CA GLU A 117 -34.69 50.29 9.58
C GLU A 117 -35.19 50.48 8.15
N ALA A 118 -34.37 51.07 7.27
CA ALA A 118 -34.71 51.30 5.87
C ALA A 118 -34.96 49.98 5.11
N VAL A 119 -34.05 49.01 5.21
CA VAL A 119 -34.23 47.69 4.59
C VAL A 119 -35.39 46.93 5.25
N GLY A 120 -35.54 47.05 6.58
CA GLY A 120 -36.62 46.45 7.35
C GLY A 120 -37.99 46.91 6.87
N ALA A 121 -38.15 48.19 6.51
CA ALA A 121 -39.39 48.73 5.96
C ALA A 121 -39.79 48.08 4.62
N PHE A 122 -38.81 47.73 3.76
CA PHE A 122 -39.09 47.00 2.52
C PHE A 122 -39.58 45.58 2.82
N PHE A 123 -38.95 44.90 3.79
CA PHE A 123 -39.38 43.58 4.23
C PHE A 123 -40.79 43.61 4.84
N ASP A 124 -41.10 44.61 5.67
CA ASP A 124 -42.43 44.79 6.24
C ASP A 124 -43.49 45.13 5.18
N ALA A 125 -43.10 45.81 4.10
CA ALA A 125 -43.94 46.04 2.92
C ALA A 125 -44.08 44.81 2.00
N GLY A 126 -43.48 43.67 2.35
CA GLY A 126 -43.60 42.43 1.58
C GLY A 126 -42.64 42.31 0.39
N THR A 127 -41.57 43.10 0.34
CA THR A 127 -40.69 43.21 -0.84
C THR A 127 -39.22 43.03 -0.48
N ILE A 128 -38.43 42.52 -1.43
CA ILE A 128 -36.97 42.49 -1.36
C ILE A 128 -36.47 43.53 -2.37
N PRO A 129 -35.74 44.57 -1.92
CA PRO A 129 -35.51 45.75 -2.75
C PRO A 129 -34.65 45.46 -3.99
N TYR A 130 -33.59 44.66 -3.86
CA TYR A 130 -32.75 44.20 -4.98
C TYR A 130 -31.82 43.04 -4.56
N PRO A 131 -31.25 42.26 -5.50
CA PRO A 131 -30.52 41.02 -5.19
C PRO A 131 -29.25 41.17 -4.33
N ASN A 132 -28.62 42.35 -4.32
CA ASN A 132 -27.34 42.57 -3.64
C ASN A 132 -27.46 43.33 -2.31
N VAL A 133 -28.68 43.54 -1.80
CA VAL A 133 -28.90 44.35 -0.59
C VAL A 133 -28.16 43.81 0.64
N VAL A 134 -27.98 42.49 0.75
CA VAL A 134 -27.21 41.86 1.85
C VAL A 134 -25.76 42.32 1.82
N ALA A 135 -25.10 42.27 0.66
CA ALA A 135 -23.71 42.67 0.50
C ALA A 135 -23.47 44.15 0.80
N GLU A 136 -24.50 45.00 0.66
CA GLU A 136 -24.41 46.43 0.98
C GLU A 136 -24.65 46.73 2.46
N LEU A 137 -25.32 45.84 3.20
CA LEU A 137 -25.46 45.95 4.65
C LEU A 137 -24.19 45.55 5.41
N LEU A 138 -23.39 44.62 4.88
CA LEU A 138 -22.18 44.12 5.59
C LEU A 138 -21.15 45.21 5.91
N PRO A 139 -20.79 46.15 5.01
CA PRO A 139 -19.89 47.25 5.34
C PRO A 139 -20.42 48.18 6.44
N LEU A 140 -21.74 48.40 6.48
CA LEU A 140 -22.40 49.22 7.50
C LEU A 140 -22.36 48.53 8.88
N ALA A 141 -22.64 47.22 8.91
CA ALA A 141 -22.52 46.40 10.11
C ALA A 141 -21.08 46.37 10.64
N ALA A 142 -20.10 46.16 9.75
CA ALA A 142 -18.68 46.17 10.09
C ALA A 142 -18.24 47.52 10.68
N GLY A 143 -18.71 48.64 10.10
CA GLY A 143 -18.46 49.99 10.63
C GLY A 143 -19.00 50.19 12.05
N ALA A 144 -20.13 49.58 12.38
CA ALA A 144 -20.75 49.60 13.71
C ALA A 144 -20.15 48.58 14.70
N GLY A 145 -19.19 47.76 14.29
CA GLY A 145 -18.62 46.69 15.11
C GLY A 145 -19.55 45.48 15.29
N VAL A 146 -20.57 45.34 14.44
CA VAL A 146 -21.46 44.18 14.40
C VAL A 146 -20.80 43.08 13.55
N PRO A 147 -20.63 41.85 14.07
CA PRO A 147 -20.10 40.73 13.29
C PRO A 147 -20.94 40.47 12.03
N GLU A 148 -20.27 40.11 10.94
CA GLU A 148 -20.91 39.77 9.66
C GLU A 148 -21.98 38.68 9.83
N ASP A 149 -21.66 37.62 10.58
CA ASP A 149 -22.59 36.52 10.89
C ASP A 149 -23.87 37.00 11.59
N ASP A 150 -23.79 37.99 12.49
CA ASP A 150 -24.94 38.53 13.22
C ASP A 150 -25.84 39.38 12.29
N GLU A 151 -25.25 40.05 11.29
CA GLU A 151 -25.99 40.81 10.28
C GLU A 151 -26.72 39.87 9.32
N GLU A 152 -26.04 38.85 8.81
CA GLU A 152 -26.64 37.85 7.95
C GLU A 152 -27.75 37.08 8.69
N ASP A 153 -27.55 36.73 9.96
CA ASP A 153 -28.57 36.09 10.80
C ASP A 153 -29.80 36.99 10.97
N PHE A 154 -29.59 38.30 11.17
CA PHE A 154 -30.70 39.26 11.22
C PHE A 154 -31.51 39.26 9.91
N VAL A 155 -30.85 39.38 8.76
CA VAL A 155 -31.53 39.43 7.45
C VAL A 155 -32.22 38.11 7.13
N ALA A 156 -31.52 36.97 7.30
CA ALA A 156 -32.06 35.63 7.09
C ALA A 156 -33.29 35.38 7.96
N GLY A 157 -33.23 35.73 9.25
CA GLY A 157 -34.33 35.60 10.18
C GLY A 157 -35.54 36.47 9.83
N ARG A 158 -35.33 37.67 9.27
CA ARG A 158 -36.40 38.57 8.81
C ARG A 158 -37.08 38.06 7.55
N LEU A 159 -36.31 37.69 6.53
CA LEU A 159 -36.85 37.18 5.27
C LEU A 159 -37.64 35.89 5.46
N LEU A 160 -37.15 35.00 6.33
CA LEU A 160 -37.79 33.73 6.61
C LEU A 160 -39.11 33.89 7.39
N ARG A 161 -39.11 34.69 8.47
CA ARG A 161 -40.33 34.97 9.26
C ARG A 161 -41.36 35.79 8.48
N GLY A 162 -40.90 36.65 7.57
CA GLY A 162 -41.76 37.45 6.70
C GLY A 162 -42.32 36.68 5.48
N GLY A 163 -41.90 35.43 5.25
CA GLY A 163 -42.36 34.64 4.09
C GLY A 163 -41.87 35.18 2.74
N LEU A 164 -40.78 35.95 2.71
CA LEU A 164 -40.26 36.62 1.51
C LEU A 164 -39.28 35.76 0.73
N LEU A 165 -38.70 34.75 1.39
CA LEU A 165 -37.66 33.91 0.82
C LEU A 165 -38.08 33.14 -0.46
N PRO A 166 -39.31 32.60 -0.58
CA PRO A 166 -39.76 31.91 -1.81
C PRO A 166 -39.68 32.75 -3.09
N SER A 167 -39.81 34.08 -2.95
CA SER A 167 -39.78 35.04 -4.06
C SER A 167 -38.44 35.78 -4.17
N ALA A 168 -37.46 35.47 -3.31
CA ALA A 168 -36.15 36.09 -3.32
C ALA A 168 -35.33 35.65 -4.54
N ALA A 169 -34.56 36.56 -5.13
CA ALA A 169 -33.66 36.26 -6.23
C ALA A 169 -32.51 35.31 -5.80
N LEU A 170 -31.96 34.52 -6.73
CA LEU A 170 -30.91 33.52 -6.45
C LEU A 170 -29.72 34.06 -5.64
N PRO A 171 -29.19 35.27 -5.92
CA PRO A 171 -28.08 35.82 -5.13
C PRO A 171 -28.37 35.98 -3.64
N ILE A 172 -29.64 36.22 -3.26
CA ILE A 172 -30.06 36.30 -1.85
C ILE A 172 -29.99 34.92 -1.19
N TRP A 173 -30.48 33.88 -1.89
CA TRP A 173 -30.40 32.50 -1.41
C TRP A 173 -28.95 32.05 -1.23
N GLU A 174 -28.07 32.37 -2.18
CA GLU A 174 -26.66 32.03 -2.14
C GLU A 174 -25.92 32.77 -1.02
N ALA A 175 -26.14 34.08 -0.89
CA ALA A 175 -25.53 34.91 0.15
C ALA A 175 -25.94 34.47 1.56
N LEU A 176 -27.23 34.20 1.78
CA LEU A 176 -27.76 33.89 3.11
C LEU A 176 -27.73 32.39 3.45
N ARG A 177 -27.25 31.51 2.57
CA ARG A 177 -27.21 30.06 2.80
C ARG A 177 -26.52 29.68 4.13
N PRO A 178 -25.33 30.22 4.49
CA PRO A 178 -24.68 29.89 5.76
C PRO A 178 -25.51 30.32 6.98
N ALA A 179 -26.04 31.54 6.96
CA ALA A 179 -26.87 32.10 8.04
C ALA A 179 -28.19 31.34 8.21
N LEU A 180 -28.90 31.05 7.11
CA LEU A 180 -30.12 30.25 7.12
C LEU A 180 -29.86 28.85 7.71
N ALA A 181 -28.78 28.19 7.32
CA ALA A 181 -28.42 26.88 7.87
C ALA A 181 -28.07 26.95 9.37
N ARG A 182 -27.30 27.96 9.81
CA ARG A 182 -26.98 28.17 11.24
C ARG A 182 -28.24 28.42 12.07
N LEU A 183 -29.08 29.36 11.64
CA LEU A 183 -30.30 29.75 12.35
C LEU A 183 -31.27 28.59 12.47
N CYS A 184 -31.53 27.86 11.37
CA CYS A 184 -32.48 26.75 11.39
C CYS A 184 -31.99 25.58 12.26
N ARG A 185 -30.67 25.35 12.39
CA ARG A 185 -30.12 24.38 13.35
C ARG A 185 -30.29 24.81 14.81
N ARG A 186 -30.28 26.11 15.09
CA ARG A 186 -30.47 26.67 16.44
C ARG A 186 -31.93 26.77 16.85
N GLU A 187 -32.80 27.14 15.91
CA GLU A 187 -34.21 27.46 16.13
C GLU A 187 -35.12 26.52 15.32
N PRO A 188 -35.69 25.47 15.95
CA PRO A 188 -36.66 24.55 15.36
C PRO A 188 -37.77 25.16 14.51
N GLU A 189 -38.34 26.28 14.95
CA GLU A 189 -39.48 26.93 14.27
C GLU A 189 -39.05 27.53 12.92
N LEU A 190 -37.82 28.04 12.83
CA LEU A 190 -37.27 28.55 11.58
C LEU A 190 -37.01 27.44 10.57
N LEU A 191 -36.61 26.25 11.04
CA LEU A 191 -36.47 25.09 10.15
C LEU A 191 -37.80 24.71 9.49
N ASP A 192 -38.91 24.75 10.25
CA ASP A 192 -40.24 24.46 9.71
C ASP A 192 -40.66 25.51 8.66
N LEU A 193 -40.34 26.80 8.89
CA LEU A 193 -40.54 27.86 7.89
C LEU A 193 -39.67 27.66 6.64
N LEU A 194 -38.42 27.21 6.79
CA LEU A 194 -37.52 26.96 5.66
C LEU A 194 -38.01 25.78 4.80
N ILE A 195 -38.57 24.74 5.44
CA ILE A 195 -39.22 23.61 4.76
C ILE A 195 -40.46 24.09 3.98
N ALA A 196 -41.23 25.03 4.52
CA ALA A 196 -42.39 25.61 3.83
C ALA A 196 -42.00 26.61 2.72
N ALA A 197 -40.80 27.20 2.79
CA ALA A 197 -40.31 28.23 1.89
C ALA A 197 -39.77 27.67 0.55
N ALA A 198 -40.48 26.71 -0.07
CA ALA A 198 -40.11 26.21 -1.39
C ALA A 198 -40.11 27.36 -2.43
N PRO A 199 -39.06 27.51 -3.26
CA PRO A 199 -39.01 28.55 -4.27
C PRO A 199 -40.23 28.47 -5.21
N ALA A 200 -40.86 29.61 -5.48
CA ALA A 200 -42.06 29.66 -6.30
C ALA A 200 -41.71 29.39 -7.78
N ALA A 201 -42.21 28.27 -8.31
CA ALA A 201 -41.84 27.77 -9.63
C ALA A 201 -42.42 28.60 -10.79
N ASP A 202 -43.47 29.38 -10.52
CA ASP A 202 -44.20 30.24 -11.46
C ASP A 202 -43.59 31.65 -11.60
N LEU A 203 -42.61 32.01 -10.77
CA LEU A 203 -41.92 33.31 -10.86
C LEU A 203 -40.92 33.41 -12.01
N TYR A 204 -40.52 32.29 -12.62
CA TYR A 204 -39.50 32.24 -13.65
C TYR A 204 -40.02 31.52 -14.90
N ASP A 205 -40.06 32.22 -16.03
CA ASP A 205 -40.36 31.62 -17.33
C ASP A 205 -39.25 30.65 -17.80
N ASP A 206 -38.03 30.82 -17.28
CA ASP A 206 -36.87 29.97 -17.58
C ASP A 206 -36.75 28.79 -16.61
N ALA A 207 -37.01 27.59 -17.12
CA ALA A 207 -36.91 26.33 -16.39
C ALA A 207 -35.51 26.06 -15.80
N ALA A 208 -34.43 26.57 -16.41
CA ALA A 208 -33.09 26.42 -15.88
C ALA A 208 -32.87 27.24 -14.60
N ILE A 209 -33.43 28.46 -14.56
CA ILE A 209 -33.39 29.34 -13.38
C ILE A 209 -34.24 28.76 -12.25
N ALA A 210 -35.47 28.33 -12.55
CA ALA A 210 -36.33 27.63 -11.58
C ALA A 210 -35.64 26.38 -11.00
N GLY A 211 -34.94 25.60 -11.85
CA GLY A 211 -34.15 24.45 -11.44
C GLY A 211 -32.95 24.80 -10.55
N ALA A 212 -32.27 25.92 -10.80
CA ALA A 212 -31.15 26.39 -9.98
C ALA A 212 -31.62 26.81 -8.58
N HIS A 213 -32.71 27.57 -8.48
CA HIS A 213 -33.34 27.93 -7.19
C HIS A 213 -33.70 26.70 -6.36
N ARG A 214 -34.39 25.75 -7.00
CA ARG A 214 -34.82 24.52 -6.35
C ARG A 214 -33.61 23.70 -5.84
N ARG A 215 -32.51 23.67 -6.60
CA ARG A 215 -31.26 23.01 -6.19
C ARG A 215 -30.65 23.66 -4.94
N VAL A 216 -30.50 24.99 -4.93
CA VAL A 216 -29.95 25.71 -3.78
C VAL A 216 -30.79 25.49 -2.53
N TRP A 217 -32.12 25.52 -2.66
CA TRP A 217 -33.03 25.22 -1.56
C TRP A 217 -32.86 23.80 -1.02
N PHE A 218 -32.82 22.76 -1.86
CA PHE A 218 -32.59 21.39 -1.40
C PHE A 218 -31.24 21.20 -0.71
N GLU A 219 -30.18 21.83 -1.23
CA GLU A 219 -28.88 21.78 -0.57
C GLU A 219 -28.89 22.48 0.79
N LEU A 220 -29.56 23.62 0.89
CA LEU A 220 -29.75 24.34 2.14
C LEU A 220 -30.56 23.53 3.15
N LEU A 221 -31.63 22.84 2.74
CA LEU A 221 -32.37 21.91 3.61
C LEU A 221 -31.45 20.84 4.20
N GLY A 222 -30.55 20.30 3.37
CA GLY A 222 -29.53 19.36 3.83
C GLY A 222 -28.53 19.98 4.82
N ASP A 223 -28.11 21.22 4.59
CA ASP A 223 -27.19 21.94 5.50
C ASP A 223 -27.87 22.34 6.83
N ALA A 224 -29.17 22.60 6.80
CA ALA A 224 -30.00 22.98 7.94
C ALA A 224 -30.53 21.76 8.75
N GLU A 225 -30.12 20.54 8.39
CA GLU A 225 -30.57 19.29 9.04
C GLU A 225 -32.07 18.99 8.93
N ALA A 226 -32.72 19.53 7.87
CA ALA A 226 -34.16 19.36 7.63
C ALA A 226 -34.57 17.89 7.47
N GLY A 227 -33.67 17.02 7.00
CA GLY A 227 -33.95 15.59 6.81
C GLY A 227 -34.41 14.90 8.10
N SER A 228 -34.05 15.42 9.28
CA SER A 228 -34.52 14.94 10.58
C SER A 228 -36.02 15.20 10.83
N ARG A 229 -36.65 16.12 10.10
CA ARG A 229 -38.09 16.47 10.21
C ARG A 229 -38.95 16.05 9.03
N LEU A 230 -38.37 15.92 7.84
CA LEU A 230 -39.14 15.62 6.62
C LEU A 230 -39.80 14.23 6.68
N PRO A 231 -41.11 14.12 6.40
CA PRO A 231 -41.82 12.85 6.40
C PRO A 231 -41.39 12.00 5.19
N ARG A 232 -41.68 10.69 5.23
CA ARG A 232 -41.27 9.75 4.17
C ARG A 232 -41.85 10.14 2.81
N GLU A 233 -43.09 10.60 2.79
CA GLU A 233 -43.85 11.01 1.61
C GLU A 233 -43.13 12.15 0.87
N TRP A 234 -42.54 13.09 1.62
CA TRP A 234 -41.79 14.21 1.04
C TRP A 234 -40.63 13.70 0.17
N PHE A 235 -39.90 12.67 0.60
CA PHE A 235 -38.78 12.12 -0.17
C PHE A 235 -39.23 11.45 -1.46
N LEU A 236 -40.43 10.86 -1.47
CA LEU A 236 -41.01 10.20 -2.63
C LEU A 236 -41.55 11.22 -3.65
N ASP A 237 -42.09 12.35 -3.16
CA ASP A 237 -42.69 13.40 -3.99
C ASP A 237 -41.67 14.45 -4.47
N ALA A 238 -40.51 14.56 -3.83
CA ALA A 238 -39.51 15.59 -4.15
C ALA A 238 -38.90 15.44 -5.56
N GLY A 239 -38.96 14.24 -6.16
CA GLY A 239 -38.39 13.95 -7.47
C GLY A 239 -36.85 13.82 -7.46
N PRO A 240 -36.17 13.98 -8.60
CA PRO A 240 -34.71 13.91 -8.67
C PRO A 240 -34.02 15.08 -7.95
N LEU A 241 -33.10 14.77 -7.04
CA LEU A 241 -32.26 15.73 -6.31
C LEU A 241 -30.79 15.55 -6.69
N SER A 242 -29.96 16.57 -6.44
CA SER A 242 -28.51 16.38 -6.51
C SER A 242 -28.07 15.31 -5.51
N LEU A 243 -27.05 14.53 -5.89
CA LEU A 243 -26.55 13.43 -5.07
C LEU A 243 -26.21 13.86 -3.64
N ARG A 244 -25.52 15.01 -3.51
CA ARG A 244 -25.14 15.60 -2.23
C ARG A 244 -26.36 15.94 -1.36
N ALA A 245 -27.38 16.57 -1.93
CA ALA A 245 -28.58 16.95 -1.18
C ALA A 245 -29.34 15.72 -0.70
N MET A 246 -29.62 14.77 -1.60
CA MET A 246 -30.32 13.53 -1.25
C MET A 246 -29.59 12.76 -0.15
N MET A 247 -28.28 12.55 -0.29
CA MET A 247 -27.48 11.81 0.69
C MET A 247 -27.46 12.48 2.08
N ARG A 248 -27.40 13.82 2.16
CA ARG A 248 -27.47 14.51 3.46
C ARG A 248 -28.85 14.34 4.11
N LEU A 249 -29.92 14.64 3.36
CA LEU A 249 -31.29 14.56 3.86
C LEU A 249 -31.67 13.14 4.28
N ALA A 250 -31.33 12.13 3.46
CA ALA A 250 -31.56 10.72 3.76
C ALA A 250 -30.76 10.24 4.98
N GLY A 251 -29.51 10.71 5.15
CA GLY A 251 -28.68 10.42 6.32
C GLY A 251 -29.34 10.92 7.61
N GLN A 252 -29.84 12.16 7.58
CA GLN A 252 -30.54 12.79 8.71
C GLN A 252 -31.89 12.13 9.04
N ALA A 253 -32.63 11.66 8.03
CA ALA A 253 -33.88 10.93 8.25
C ALA A 253 -33.65 9.55 8.91
N GLY A 254 -32.48 8.94 8.67
CA GLY A 254 -32.04 7.72 9.33
C GLY A 254 -33.08 6.60 9.27
N ALA A 255 -33.43 6.06 10.45
CA ALA A 255 -34.36 4.94 10.60
C ALA A 255 -35.79 5.21 10.10
N ARG A 256 -36.20 6.49 10.00
CA ARG A 256 -37.53 6.85 9.47
C ARG A 256 -37.66 6.51 7.99
N LEU A 257 -36.56 6.61 7.25
CA LEU A 257 -36.52 6.36 5.82
C LEU A 257 -35.93 4.98 5.50
N PHE A 258 -34.84 4.62 6.17
CA PHE A 258 -34.14 3.35 6.00
C PHE A 258 -34.08 2.60 7.33
N PRO A 259 -34.95 1.62 7.59
CA PRO A 259 -34.92 0.88 8.84
C PRO A 259 -33.56 0.17 9.00
N PRO A 260 -33.09 -0.05 10.25
CA PRO A 260 -31.89 -0.83 10.48
C PRO A 260 -32.05 -2.22 9.84
N PRO A 261 -30.96 -2.81 9.31
CA PRO A 261 -31.00 -4.16 8.79
C PRO A 261 -31.47 -5.12 9.89
N ASP A 262 -32.12 -6.22 9.50
CA ASP A 262 -32.36 -7.31 10.43
C ASP A 262 -31.01 -7.80 10.97
N GLY A 263 -30.98 -8.29 12.22
CA GLY A 263 -29.73 -8.73 12.89
C GLY A 263 -28.98 -9.89 12.21
N ARG A 264 -29.37 -10.25 10.99
CA ARG A 264 -28.80 -11.28 10.12
C ARG A 264 -27.86 -10.69 9.05
N TYR A 265 -27.83 -9.38 8.86
CA TYR A 265 -26.92 -8.74 7.88
C TYR A 265 -25.49 -8.67 8.43
N ASP A 266 -24.56 -9.34 7.74
CA ASP A 266 -23.12 -9.23 7.98
C ASP A 266 -22.43 -8.54 6.80
N PRO A 267 -21.99 -7.27 6.96
CA PRO A 267 -21.25 -6.55 5.92
C PRO A 267 -19.98 -7.27 5.44
N ARG A 268 -19.36 -8.12 6.27
CA ARG A 268 -18.13 -8.84 5.89
C ARG A 268 -18.39 -10.00 4.92
N ALA A 269 -19.62 -10.50 4.90
CA ALA A 269 -20.06 -11.56 4.00
C ALA A 269 -20.73 -11.03 2.73
N ASP A 270 -21.01 -9.73 2.65
CA ASP A 270 -21.70 -9.10 1.51
C ASP A 270 -20.71 -8.66 0.42
N PRO A 271 -20.73 -9.27 -0.78
CA PRO A 271 -19.79 -8.93 -1.85
C PRO A 271 -19.82 -7.48 -2.34
N ALA A 272 -20.89 -6.72 -2.05
CA ALA A 272 -20.97 -5.30 -2.43
C ALA A 272 -20.19 -4.40 -1.48
N VAL A 273 -20.01 -4.79 -0.21
CA VAL A 273 -19.43 -3.92 0.84
C VAL A 273 -18.34 -4.59 1.67
N ALA A 274 -18.03 -5.86 1.41
CA ALA A 274 -17.02 -6.61 2.13
C ALA A 274 -15.66 -5.94 2.01
N GLU A 275 -15.22 -5.32 3.11
CA GLU A 275 -13.86 -4.87 3.23
C GLU A 275 -12.97 -6.04 3.64
N ALA A 276 -11.69 -5.96 3.25
CA ALA A 276 -10.70 -6.91 3.76
C ALA A 276 -10.68 -6.81 5.28
N GLY A 277 -11.02 -7.91 5.93
CA GLY A 277 -10.80 -8.04 7.35
C GLY A 277 -9.30 -7.90 7.64
N PRO A 278 -8.93 -7.56 8.88
CA PRO A 278 -7.55 -7.69 9.33
C PRO A 278 -7.24 -9.18 9.55
N ASP A 279 -7.40 -10.02 8.53
CA ASP A 279 -6.83 -11.36 8.54
C ASP A 279 -5.30 -11.16 8.52
N PRO A 280 -4.57 -11.55 9.59
CA PRO A 280 -3.11 -11.39 9.65
C PRO A 280 -2.39 -12.08 8.49
N LEU A 281 -3.06 -13.04 7.86
CA LEU A 281 -2.53 -13.93 6.84
C LEU A 281 -3.05 -13.60 5.43
N ALA A 282 -4.11 -12.79 5.27
CA ALA A 282 -4.80 -12.71 3.98
C ALA A 282 -3.93 -12.23 2.83
N PHE A 283 -3.15 -11.14 2.94
CA PHE A 283 -2.36 -10.62 1.82
C PHE A 283 -1.21 -9.72 2.27
N ARG A 284 -0.42 -10.13 3.28
CA ARG A 284 0.86 -9.46 3.56
C ARG A 284 1.82 -9.79 2.41
N THR A 285 1.87 -8.91 1.42
CA THR A 285 2.88 -8.97 0.37
C THR A 285 4.26 -8.94 1.04
N ARG A 286 5.24 -9.61 0.43
CA ARG A 286 6.69 -9.54 0.77
C ARG A 286 7.27 -8.13 0.87
N ASN A 287 6.46 -7.08 0.69
CA ASN A 287 6.86 -5.70 0.56
C ASN A 287 6.83 -4.91 1.89
N THR A 288 7.07 -5.57 3.03
CA THR A 288 7.73 -4.84 4.11
C THR A 288 9.19 -4.72 3.71
N SER A 289 9.52 -3.61 3.04
CA SER A 289 10.91 -3.22 2.86
C SER A 289 11.64 -3.40 4.20
N TRP A 290 12.89 -3.88 4.17
CA TRP A 290 13.74 -4.10 5.35
C TRP A 290 13.89 -2.86 6.26
N ARG A 291 13.39 -1.70 5.81
CA ARG A 291 13.34 -0.39 6.49
C ARG A 291 11.99 -0.02 7.09
N ASP A 292 11.03 -0.95 7.24
CA ASP A 292 9.81 -0.60 7.96
C ASP A 292 10.15 -0.38 9.45
N ASP A 293 10.35 0.88 9.84
CA ASP A 293 10.65 1.39 11.18
C ASP A 293 9.58 1.00 12.23
N LYS A 294 8.52 0.31 11.79
CA LYS A 294 7.39 -0.14 12.61
C LYS A 294 7.56 -1.53 13.22
N THR A 295 8.58 -2.31 12.86
CA THR A 295 8.77 -3.64 13.50
C THR A 295 9.31 -3.47 14.92
N PRO A 296 8.72 -4.15 15.92
CA PRO A 296 9.22 -4.06 17.30
C PRO A 296 10.68 -4.52 17.41
N GLN A 297 11.49 -3.73 18.12
CA GLN A 297 12.86 -4.08 18.49
C GLN A 297 12.87 -4.61 19.93
N TRP A 298 12.49 -5.88 20.09
CA TRP A 298 12.54 -6.54 21.40
C TRP A 298 13.95 -7.07 21.70
N GLY A 299 14.36 -6.96 22.95
CA GLY A 299 15.69 -7.35 23.44
C GLY A 299 15.66 -7.70 24.93
N SER A 300 16.83 -7.88 25.52
CA SER A 300 16.96 -8.23 26.95
C SER A 300 16.46 -7.14 27.91
N THR A 301 16.38 -5.89 27.45
CA THR A 301 15.92 -4.73 28.24
C THR A 301 14.43 -4.38 28.05
N THR A 302 13.70 -5.13 27.23
CA THR A 302 12.29 -4.87 26.95
C THR A 302 11.41 -5.18 28.17
N ASP A 303 10.47 -4.29 28.48
CA ASP A 303 9.44 -4.51 29.51
C ASP A 303 8.33 -5.44 28.99
N TYR A 304 8.57 -6.75 29.07
CA TYR A 304 7.61 -7.77 28.64
C TYR A 304 6.36 -7.85 29.53
N ASP A 305 6.45 -7.40 30.79
CA ASP A 305 5.31 -7.44 31.71
C ASP A 305 4.31 -6.32 31.37
N GLY A 306 4.81 -5.12 31.04
CA GLY A 306 4.00 -4.03 30.49
C GLY A 306 3.34 -4.37 29.14
N LEU A 307 4.01 -5.16 28.29
CA LEU A 307 3.43 -5.66 27.04
C LEU A 307 2.31 -6.69 27.27
N ALA A 308 2.41 -7.51 28.31
CA ALA A 308 1.45 -8.57 28.59
C ALA A 308 0.16 -8.07 29.25
N GLU A 309 0.24 -7.01 30.07
CA GLU A 309 -0.90 -6.51 30.87
C GLU A 309 -2.19 -6.19 30.07
N PRO A 310 -2.15 -5.46 28.94
CA PRO A 310 -3.37 -5.08 28.23
C PRO A 310 -4.01 -6.24 27.44
N LEU A 311 -3.27 -7.32 27.14
CA LEU A 311 -3.68 -8.36 26.19
C LEU A 311 -4.92 -9.16 26.64
N ASP A 312 -5.14 -9.27 27.95
CA ASP A 312 -6.30 -9.98 28.52
C ASP A 312 -7.51 -9.06 28.74
N ARG A 313 -7.33 -7.72 28.68
CA ARG A 313 -8.38 -6.74 29.01
C ARG A 313 -8.90 -5.97 27.80
N ASP A 314 -8.06 -5.78 26.78
CA ASP A 314 -8.37 -4.98 25.59
C ASP A 314 -8.19 -5.80 24.30
N PRO A 315 -9.29 -6.17 23.61
CA PRO A 315 -9.23 -6.85 22.32
C PRO A 315 -8.48 -6.09 21.23
N ALA A 316 -8.47 -4.75 21.28
CA ALA A 316 -7.73 -3.93 20.32
C ALA A 316 -6.23 -4.01 20.57
N ALA A 317 -5.79 -3.91 21.83
CA ALA A 317 -4.39 -4.11 22.22
C ALA A 317 -3.91 -5.54 21.90
N ARG A 318 -4.71 -6.57 22.19
CA ARG A 318 -4.40 -7.96 21.81
C ARG A 318 -4.18 -8.10 20.31
N ARG A 319 -5.03 -7.46 19.50
CA ARG A 319 -4.92 -7.48 18.03
C ARG A 319 -3.67 -6.75 17.54
N ALA A 320 -3.36 -5.57 18.08
CA ALA A 320 -2.16 -4.83 17.71
C ALA A 320 -0.90 -5.63 18.05
N PHE A 321 -0.83 -6.20 19.26
CA PHE A 321 0.29 -7.00 19.69
C PHE A 321 0.46 -8.30 18.86
N ALA A 322 -0.63 -8.94 18.43
CA ALA A 322 -0.58 -10.08 17.52
C ALA A 322 0.10 -9.72 16.18
N GLN A 323 -0.14 -8.51 15.67
CA GLN A 323 0.48 -8.03 14.43
C GLN A 323 1.97 -7.73 14.61
N ASP A 324 2.35 -7.19 15.77
CA ASP A 324 3.73 -6.92 16.16
C ASP A 324 4.50 -8.23 16.35
N LEU A 325 3.89 -9.23 17.00
CA LEU A 325 4.46 -10.57 17.19
C LEU A 325 4.72 -11.28 15.85
N ASP A 326 3.76 -11.25 14.92
CA ASP A 326 3.95 -11.80 13.57
C ASP A 326 5.13 -11.12 12.84
N ALA A 327 5.20 -9.79 12.92
CA ALA A 327 6.29 -9.02 12.30
C ALA A 327 7.65 -9.31 12.95
N PHE A 328 7.70 -9.48 14.27
CA PHE A 328 8.89 -9.89 15.00
C PHE A 328 9.36 -11.28 14.57
N VAL A 329 8.44 -12.26 14.52
CA VAL A 329 8.74 -13.65 14.13
C VAL A 329 9.37 -13.70 12.74
N LEU A 330 8.85 -12.94 11.77
CA LEU A 330 9.42 -12.86 10.42
C LEU A 330 10.85 -12.30 10.37
N LYS A 331 11.30 -11.57 11.41
CA LYS A 331 12.64 -10.99 11.53
C LYS A 331 13.59 -11.74 12.46
N LEU A 332 13.19 -12.88 13.02
CA LEU A 332 14.10 -13.70 13.84
C LEU A 332 15.37 -14.07 13.05
N ASN A 333 16.50 -14.14 13.76
CA ASN A 333 17.83 -14.43 13.22
C ASN A 333 18.40 -13.41 12.22
N TYR A 334 17.79 -12.24 12.08
CA TYR A 334 18.29 -11.19 11.20
C TYR A 334 19.60 -10.57 11.72
N TYR A 335 19.60 -10.12 12.97
CA TYR A 335 20.78 -9.58 13.65
C TYR A 335 21.58 -10.66 14.38
N ALA A 336 22.84 -10.87 14.00
CA ALA A 336 23.70 -11.89 14.62
C ALA A 336 24.08 -11.59 16.08
N ASN A 337 23.96 -10.34 16.53
CA ASN A 337 24.29 -9.88 17.87
C ASN A 337 23.09 -9.91 18.85
N VAL A 338 21.97 -10.52 18.47
CA VAL A 338 20.74 -10.61 19.29
C VAL A 338 20.53 -12.06 19.73
N ASP A 339 20.32 -12.26 21.03
CA ASP A 339 19.95 -13.56 21.60
C ASP A 339 18.44 -13.80 21.46
N TYR A 340 18.03 -14.24 20.27
CA TYR A 340 16.64 -14.59 19.99
C TYR A 340 16.08 -15.70 20.91
N PRO A 341 16.82 -16.78 21.23
CA PRO A 341 16.37 -17.77 22.21
C PRO A 341 16.02 -17.17 23.57
N GLU A 342 16.80 -16.21 24.08
CA GLU A 342 16.47 -15.50 25.33
C GLU A 342 15.19 -14.68 25.21
N ILE A 343 15.02 -13.92 24.12
CA ILE A 343 13.81 -13.13 23.88
C ILE A 343 12.58 -14.05 23.79
N LEU A 344 12.67 -15.16 23.06
CA LEU A 344 11.57 -16.13 22.93
C LEU A 344 11.21 -16.75 24.29
N ARG A 345 12.21 -17.09 25.12
CA ARG A 345 11.97 -17.55 26.51
C ARG A 345 11.29 -16.47 27.35
N ALA A 346 11.69 -15.20 27.20
CA ALA A 346 11.08 -14.09 27.92
C ALA A 346 9.61 -13.89 27.53
N LEU A 347 9.28 -13.93 26.24
CA LEU A 347 7.92 -13.88 25.73
C LEU A 347 7.09 -15.07 26.23
N TRP A 348 7.64 -16.28 26.14
CA TRP A 348 6.98 -17.54 26.53
C TRP A 348 6.66 -17.61 28.03
N ALA A 349 7.49 -16.98 28.88
CA ALA A 349 7.27 -16.95 30.32
C ALA A 349 6.00 -16.19 30.74
N ARG A 350 5.43 -15.34 29.88
CA ARG A 350 4.24 -14.52 30.19
C ARG A 350 2.97 -15.22 29.70
N PRO A 351 2.00 -15.56 30.57
CA PRO A 351 0.84 -16.36 30.16
C PRO A 351 -0.02 -15.77 29.05
N ALA A 352 -0.24 -14.46 29.03
CA ALA A 352 -1.07 -13.79 28.01
C ALA A 352 -0.39 -13.81 26.63
N ILE A 353 0.92 -13.58 26.59
CA ILE A 353 1.74 -13.64 25.36
C ILE A 353 1.85 -15.09 24.89
N ARG A 354 2.15 -16.04 25.79
CA ARG A 354 2.22 -17.47 25.47
C ARG A 354 0.96 -17.99 24.80
N ARG A 355 -0.23 -17.72 25.35
CA ARG A 355 -1.50 -18.14 24.73
C ARG A 355 -1.66 -17.60 23.31
N LEU A 356 -1.33 -16.33 23.10
CA LEU A 356 -1.42 -15.72 21.77
C LEU A 356 -0.40 -16.32 20.78
N LEU A 357 0.83 -16.59 21.23
CA LEU A 357 1.84 -17.24 20.40
C LEU A 357 1.47 -18.70 20.10
N GLU A 358 0.90 -19.43 21.06
CA GLU A 358 0.35 -20.79 20.85
C GLU A 358 -0.78 -20.77 19.80
N GLU A 359 -1.70 -19.80 19.89
CA GLU A 359 -2.77 -19.60 18.89
C GLU A 359 -2.20 -19.34 17.48
N GLN A 360 -1.22 -18.44 17.34
CA GLN A 360 -0.59 -18.14 16.06
C GLN A 360 0.22 -19.32 15.50
N VAL A 361 0.98 -20.02 16.35
CA VAL A 361 1.73 -21.22 15.93
C VAL A 361 0.78 -22.32 15.50
N ALA A 362 -0.33 -22.53 16.21
CA ALA A 362 -1.35 -23.50 15.81
C ALA A 362 -1.99 -23.12 14.46
N GLU A 363 -2.25 -21.84 14.23
CA GLU A 363 -2.75 -21.33 12.95
C GLU A 363 -1.75 -21.58 11.82
N TRP A 364 -0.47 -21.24 12.00
CA TRP A 364 0.56 -21.51 10.98
C TRP A 364 0.77 -23.00 10.73
N ARG A 365 0.71 -23.84 11.76
CA ARG A 365 0.75 -25.30 11.60
C ARG A 365 -0.43 -25.80 10.78
N SER A 366 -1.64 -25.31 11.05
CA SER A 366 -2.83 -25.65 10.28
C SER A 366 -2.70 -25.21 8.81
N GLU A 367 -2.16 -24.03 8.56
CA GLU A 367 -1.95 -23.52 7.19
C GLU A 367 -0.85 -24.31 6.45
N ALA A 368 0.22 -24.76 7.13
CA ALA A 368 1.23 -25.62 6.53
C ALA A 368 0.70 -27.03 6.17
N ALA A 369 -0.30 -27.51 6.91
CA ALA A 369 -0.97 -28.78 6.68
C ALA A 369 -2.21 -28.68 5.76
N ALA A 370 -2.62 -27.47 5.37
CA ALA A 370 -3.88 -27.22 4.66
C ALA A 370 -3.94 -27.87 3.26
N GLY A 371 -2.79 -28.22 2.68
CA GLY A 371 -2.72 -28.89 1.39
C GLY A 371 -2.58 -27.96 0.18
N ASP A 372 -2.28 -26.67 0.40
CA ASP A 372 -2.21 -25.66 -0.66
C ASP A 372 -0.93 -24.79 -0.60
N LEU A 373 -0.54 -24.24 -1.75
CA LEU A 373 0.67 -23.45 -1.88
C LEU A 373 0.61 -22.12 -1.11
N LEU A 374 -0.57 -21.54 -0.92
CA LEU A 374 -0.68 -20.28 -0.22
C LEU A 374 -0.57 -20.47 1.29
N GLY A 375 -1.18 -21.52 1.85
CA GLY A 375 -0.99 -21.92 3.25
C GLY A 375 0.50 -22.13 3.56
N LEU A 376 1.23 -22.79 2.65
CA LEU A 376 2.68 -22.94 2.74
C LEU A 376 3.42 -21.59 2.68
N GLU A 377 3.11 -20.73 1.69
CA GLU A 377 3.74 -19.42 1.53
C GLU A 377 3.55 -18.52 2.76
N ILE A 378 2.39 -18.62 3.40
CA ILE A 378 2.05 -17.89 4.61
C ILE A 378 2.78 -18.49 5.81
N ALA A 379 2.67 -19.79 6.05
CA ALA A 379 3.13 -20.42 7.28
C ALA A 379 4.64 -20.60 7.35
N LEU A 380 5.27 -21.05 6.25
CA LEU A 380 6.67 -21.47 6.24
C LEU A 380 7.66 -20.37 6.64
N PRO A 381 7.51 -19.10 6.22
CA PRO A 381 8.41 -18.04 6.66
C PRO A 381 8.44 -17.86 8.20
N ARG A 382 7.30 -18.07 8.88
CA ARG A 382 7.21 -18.00 10.35
C ARG A 382 7.74 -19.26 11.01
N LEU A 383 7.26 -20.42 10.60
CA LEU A 383 7.66 -21.71 11.16
C LEU A 383 9.16 -21.94 11.02
N ARG A 384 9.73 -21.64 9.84
CA ARG A 384 11.18 -21.66 9.62
C ARG A 384 11.90 -20.73 10.57
N ALA A 385 11.45 -19.47 10.69
CA ALA A 385 12.14 -18.47 11.50
C ALA A 385 12.17 -18.87 12.99
N LEU A 386 11.06 -19.41 13.51
CA LEU A 386 11.00 -19.99 14.86
C LEU A 386 11.92 -21.20 15.01
N ALA A 387 11.86 -22.15 14.06
CA ALA A 387 12.70 -23.35 14.10
C ALA A 387 14.20 -23.00 14.10
N GLU A 388 14.62 -22.12 13.19
CA GLU A 388 16.02 -21.67 13.09
C GLU A 388 16.49 -20.83 14.28
N ALA A 389 15.56 -20.22 15.03
CA ALA A 389 15.84 -19.43 16.24
C ALA A 389 15.88 -20.28 17.52
N GLY A 390 15.76 -21.61 17.42
CA GLY A 390 15.77 -22.50 18.58
C GLY A 390 14.48 -22.43 19.41
N PHE A 391 13.34 -22.10 18.79
CA PHE A 391 12.07 -22.00 19.52
C PHE A 391 11.66 -23.32 20.20
N ALA A 392 12.05 -24.47 19.64
CA ALA A 392 11.80 -25.77 20.27
C ALA A 392 12.43 -25.89 21.67
N ASP A 393 13.58 -25.24 21.91
CA ASP A 393 14.23 -25.21 23.22
C ASP A 393 13.54 -24.23 24.18
N ALA A 394 13.06 -23.10 23.65
CA ALA A 394 12.34 -22.09 24.42
C ALA A 394 10.93 -22.53 24.81
N ALA A 395 10.29 -23.35 23.96
CA ALA A 395 8.91 -23.82 24.07
C ALA A 395 8.81 -25.31 23.67
N PRO A 396 9.25 -26.23 24.55
CA PRO A 396 9.23 -27.66 24.26
C PRO A 396 7.82 -28.15 23.90
N GLY A 397 7.70 -28.90 22.79
CA GLY A 397 6.43 -29.45 22.31
C GLY A 397 5.64 -28.54 21.35
N ALA A 398 5.96 -27.25 21.24
CA ALA A 398 5.16 -26.30 20.45
C ALA A 398 5.15 -26.62 18.95
N LEU A 399 6.24 -27.20 18.43
CA LEU A 399 6.41 -27.59 17.02
C LEU A 399 6.36 -29.11 16.78
N ASP A 400 6.06 -29.91 17.81
CA ASP A 400 6.00 -31.37 17.70
C ASP A 400 4.87 -31.82 16.77
N GLY A 401 5.15 -32.80 15.90
CA GLY A 401 4.16 -33.29 14.93
C GLY A 401 3.80 -32.24 13.87
N LEU A 402 4.72 -31.35 13.52
CA LEU A 402 4.53 -30.41 12.42
C LEU A 402 4.39 -31.18 11.10
N GLU A 403 3.19 -31.17 10.53
CA GLU A 403 2.92 -31.62 9.18
C GLU A 403 3.11 -30.46 8.20
N ILE A 404 3.83 -30.72 7.11
CA ILE A 404 4.06 -29.75 6.04
C ILE A 404 3.67 -30.45 4.74
N THR A 405 2.72 -29.85 4.02
CA THR A 405 2.30 -30.29 2.69
C THR A 405 3.49 -30.31 1.73
N ASP A 406 3.65 -31.37 0.93
CA ASP A 406 4.68 -31.39 -0.13
C ASP A 406 4.36 -30.29 -1.18
N PRO A 407 5.27 -29.33 -1.43
CA PRO A 407 5.06 -28.30 -2.44
C PRO A 407 4.83 -28.83 -3.86
N ILE A 408 5.34 -30.03 -4.20
CA ILE A 408 5.06 -30.68 -5.50
C ILE A 408 3.58 -31.09 -5.56
N ASP A 409 3.08 -31.76 -4.52
CA ASP A 409 1.67 -32.19 -4.44
C ASP A 409 0.73 -30.99 -4.46
N ALA A 410 1.09 -29.92 -3.73
CA ALA A 410 0.34 -28.68 -3.71
C ALA A 410 0.32 -28.00 -5.10
N LEU A 411 1.43 -28.02 -5.84
CA LEU A 411 1.51 -27.51 -7.21
C LEU A 411 0.65 -28.32 -8.18
N VAL A 412 0.76 -29.66 -8.15
CA VAL A 412 -0.06 -30.56 -8.97
C VAL A 412 -1.53 -30.31 -8.70
N ARG A 413 -1.92 -30.24 -7.41
CA ARG A 413 -3.31 -29.99 -7.02
C ARG A 413 -3.81 -28.64 -7.50
N ALA A 414 -3.03 -27.57 -7.29
CA ALA A 414 -3.41 -26.23 -7.73
C ALA A 414 -3.66 -26.19 -9.26
N LEU A 415 -2.72 -26.73 -10.05
CA LEU A 415 -2.83 -26.75 -11.51
C LEU A 415 -3.97 -27.67 -12.00
N ARG A 416 -4.16 -28.84 -11.40
CA ARG A 416 -5.21 -29.79 -11.78
C ARG A 416 -6.61 -29.42 -11.30
N THR A 417 -6.74 -28.56 -10.28
CA THR A 417 -8.05 -28.15 -9.74
C THR A 417 -8.50 -26.82 -10.33
N GLY A 418 -7.56 -25.94 -10.63
CA GLY A 418 -7.75 -24.82 -11.53
C GLY A 418 -7.29 -23.49 -10.96
N ILE A 419 -6.84 -22.63 -11.85
CA ILE A 419 -6.23 -21.35 -11.54
C ILE A 419 -7.00 -20.20 -12.20
N PRO A 420 -7.10 -19.02 -11.56
CA PRO A 420 -7.87 -17.89 -12.07
C PRO A 420 -7.52 -17.45 -13.49
N GLU A 421 -6.27 -17.66 -13.91
CA GLU A 421 -5.76 -17.34 -15.23
C GLU A 421 -6.39 -18.18 -16.35
N GLU A 422 -7.05 -19.30 -16.05
CA GLU A 422 -7.83 -20.09 -17.02
C GLU A 422 -9.13 -19.36 -17.45
N LEU A 423 -9.57 -18.37 -16.69
CA LEU A 423 -10.86 -17.69 -16.87
C LEU A 423 -10.68 -16.24 -17.35
N ARG A 424 -11.59 -15.83 -18.24
CA ARG A 424 -11.63 -14.48 -18.82
C ARG A 424 -12.35 -13.52 -17.87
N PHE A 425 -11.58 -12.92 -16.96
CA PHE A 425 -12.10 -11.94 -16.02
C PHE A 425 -12.55 -10.66 -16.75
N PRO A 426 -13.56 -9.94 -16.22
CA PRO A 426 -13.98 -8.66 -16.77
C PRO A 426 -12.85 -7.63 -16.76
N SER A 427 -12.86 -6.73 -17.73
CA SER A 427 -11.90 -5.62 -17.83
C SER A 427 -12.59 -4.31 -18.19
N VAL A 428 -12.07 -3.21 -17.65
CA VAL A 428 -12.50 -1.85 -18.02
C VAL A 428 -11.79 -1.40 -19.30
N THR A 429 -12.35 -0.42 -20.02
CA THR A 429 -11.71 0.10 -21.25
C THR A 429 -10.36 0.76 -20.98
N SER A 430 -9.46 0.68 -21.98
CA SER A 430 -8.05 1.11 -21.90
C SER A 430 -7.82 2.63 -21.75
N ASP A 431 -8.86 3.45 -21.84
CA ASP A 431 -8.75 4.91 -21.88
C ASP A 431 -8.51 5.54 -20.49
N HIS A 432 -8.52 4.73 -19.43
CA HIS A 432 -8.39 5.19 -18.06
C HIS A 432 -6.96 5.14 -17.55
N ARG A 433 -6.55 6.20 -16.83
CA ARG A 433 -5.19 6.33 -16.29
C ARG A 433 -4.93 5.27 -15.21
N HIS A 434 -3.67 4.88 -15.06
CA HIS A 434 -3.22 4.08 -13.92
C HIS A 434 -3.67 4.70 -12.58
N GLY A 435 -4.11 3.86 -11.64
CA GLY A 435 -4.61 4.30 -10.34
C GLY A 435 -6.09 4.70 -10.33
N THR A 436 -6.80 4.57 -11.45
CA THR A 436 -8.26 4.72 -11.47
C THR A 436 -8.90 3.63 -10.60
N SER A 437 -9.79 4.01 -9.69
CA SER A 437 -10.58 3.06 -8.90
C SER A 437 -11.74 2.51 -9.71
N VAL A 438 -11.97 1.21 -9.61
CA VAL A 438 -13.12 0.51 -10.19
C VAL A 438 -13.92 -0.13 -9.07
N THR A 439 -15.21 0.19 -9.00
CA THR A 439 -16.17 -0.44 -8.09
C THR A 439 -16.83 -1.61 -8.82
N VAL A 440 -16.89 -2.78 -8.19
CA VAL A 440 -17.35 -4.03 -8.81
C VAL A 440 -18.53 -4.56 -7.99
N VAL A 441 -19.74 -4.48 -8.56
CA VAL A 441 -20.98 -4.86 -7.86
C VAL A 441 -21.80 -5.78 -8.72
N GLN A 442 -22.22 -6.92 -8.16
CA GLN A 442 -23.15 -7.84 -8.83
C GLN A 442 -24.57 -7.64 -8.31
N HIS A 443 -25.52 -7.65 -9.23
CA HIS A 443 -26.93 -7.86 -8.93
C HIS A 443 -27.46 -8.94 -9.88
N ARG A 444 -27.74 -10.13 -9.35
CA ARG A 444 -28.21 -11.30 -10.11
C ARG A 444 -27.24 -11.63 -11.26
N ASP A 445 -27.70 -11.66 -12.50
CA ASP A 445 -26.92 -11.96 -13.71
C ASP A 445 -26.25 -10.71 -14.32
N LEU A 446 -26.21 -9.60 -13.60
CA LEU A 446 -25.55 -8.36 -14.03
C LEU A 446 -24.37 -8.00 -13.14
N LEU A 447 -23.24 -7.69 -13.77
CA LEU A 447 -22.06 -7.13 -13.11
C LEU A 447 -21.87 -5.68 -13.53
N THR A 448 -21.88 -4.77 -12.56
CA THR A 448 -21.65 -3.34 -12.79
C THR A 448 -20.24 -2.95 -12.36
N LEU A 449 -19.49 -2.35 -13.29
CA LEU A 449 -18.16 -1.78 -13.09
C LEU A 449 -18.26 -0.25 -13.04
N GLY A 450 -18.19 0.34 -11.86
CA GLY A 450 -18.13 1.79 -11.65
C GLY A 450 -16.71 2.32 -11.80
N VAL A 451 -16.42 3.07 -12.86
CA VAL A 451 -15.08 3.53 -13.22
C VAL A 451 -14.92 5.02 -12.93
N GLY A 452 -13.85 5.37 -12.20
CA GLY A 452 -13.43 6.76 -12.01
C GLY A 452 -14.49 7.67 -11.40
N GLN A 453 -15.42 7.11 -10.62
CA GLN A 453 -16.50 7.84 -9.91
C GLN A 453 -17.52 8.53 -10.82
N LYS A 454 -17.52 8.27 -12.13
CA LYS A 454 -18.34 9.00 -13.10
C LYS A 454 -19.06 8.14 -14.13
N THR A 455 -18.56 6.94 -14.41
CA THR A 455 -19.11 6.08 -15.46
C THR A 455 -19.34 4.69 -14.93
N VAL A 456 -20.37 4.01 -15.44
CA VAL A 456 -20.64 2.61 -15.14
C VAL A 456 -20.69 1.79 -16.42
N GLU A 457 -20.08 0.61 -16.41
CA GLU A 457 -20.23 -0.42 -17.44
C GLU A 457 -21.00 -1.61 -16.86
N VAL A 458 -22.11 -1.99 -17.49
CA VAL A 458 -22.94 -3.11 -17.06
C VAL A 458 -22.67 -4.29 -17.98
N HIS A 459 -22.18 -5.38 -17.42
CA HIS A 459 -21.90 -6.64 -18.08
C HIS A 459 -23.03 -7.63 -17.80
N GLY A 460 -23.50 -8.32 -18.84
CA GLY A 460 -24.24 -9.58 -18.71
C GLY A 460 -23.33 -10.77 -19.04
N PRO A 461 -23.87 -12.00 -19.04
CA PRO A 461 -23.11 -13.21 -19.39
C PRO A 461 -22.46 -13.15 -20.78
N ASP A 462 -23.10 -12.45 -21.72
CA ASP A 462 -22.66 -12.34 -23.13
C ASP A 462 -21.73 -11.13 -23.40
N GLY A 463 -21.36 -10.36 -22.36
CA GLY A 463 -20.49 -9.18 -22.48
C GLY A 463 -21.16 -7.87 -22.03
N VAL A 464 -20.62 -6.74 -22.49
CA VAL A 464 -21.12 -5.40 -22.10
C VAL A 464 -22.52 -5.17 -22.68
N ARG A 465 -23.50 -4.95 -21.79
CA ARG A 465 -24.90 -4.64 -22.16
C ARG A 465 -25.15 -3.14 -22.24
N HIS A 466 -24.56 -2.36 -21.32
CA HIS A 466 -24.90 -0.94 -21.18
C HIS A 466 -23.73 -0.12 -20.62
N ARG A 467 -23.65 1.15 -21.01
CA ARG A 467 -22.72 2.14 -20.44
C ARG A 467 -23.48 3.44 -20.15
N ALA A 468 -23.28 3.99 -18.96
CA ALA A 468 -23.91 5.25 -18.55
C ALA A 468 -22.96 6.15 -17.76
N ALA A 469 -23.20 7.46 -17.83
CA ALA A 469 -22.63 8.42 -16.91
C ALA A 469 -23.45 8.39 -15.61
N VAL A 470 -22.85 7.92 -14.53
CA VAL A 470 -23.42 7.86 -13.18
C VAL A 470 -22.33 8.29 -12.21
N GLU A 471 -22.47 9.48 -11.63
CA GLU A 471 -21.60 9.95 -10.56
C GLU A 471 -21.79 9.11 -9.30
N HIS A 472 -20.68 8.61 -8.76
CA HIS A 472 -20.65 7.74 -7.60
C HIS A 472 -19.42 8.05 -6.74
N PRO A 473 -19.55 8.82 -5.65
CA PRO A 473 -18.44 9.19 -4.78
C PRO A 473 -17.94 7.98 -3.99
N THR A 474 -16.76 8.11 -3.39
CA THR A 474 -16.20 7.10 -2.49
C THR A 474 -17.20 6.71 -1.39
N GLY A 475 -17.27 5.41 -1.09
CA GLY A 475 -18.23 4.87 -0.10
C GLY A 475 -19.63 4.63 -0.65
N THR A 476 -19.78 4.66 -1.97
CA THR A 476 -21.03 4.33 -2.67
C THR A 476 -20.77 3.28 -3.75
N TRP A 477 -21.76 2.45 -4.01
CA TRP A 477 -21.66 1.28 -4.88
C TRP A 477 -22.72 1.37 -5.98
N PRO A 478 -22.33 1.71 -7.22
CA PRO A 478 -23.26 1.76 -8.33
C PRO A 478 -23.58 0.34 -8.82
N TRP A 479 -24.83 0.08 -9.15
CA TRP A 479 -25.28 -1.20 -9.71
C TRP A 479 -26.50 -1.03 -10.62
N HIS A 480 -26.85 -2.06 -11.38
CA HIS A 480 -27.94 -2.03 -12.34
C HIS A 480 -28.85 -3.25 -12.13
N ASP A 481 -30.17 -3.04 -12.11
CA ASP A 481 -31.16 -4.13 -11.90
C ASP A 481 -31.68 -4.76 -13.21
N GLY A 482 -31.33 -4.17 -14.34
CA GLY A 482 -31.78 -4.57 -15.69
C GLY A 482 -32.61 -3.49 -16.38
N GLU A 483 -33.20 -2.58 -15.62
CA GLU A 483 -34.04 -1.49 -16.10
C GLU A 483 -33.47 -0.11 -15.72
N HIS A 484 -32.92 0.00 -14.51
CA HIS A 484 -32.45 1.25 -13.92
C HIS A 484 -31.07 1.08 -13.27
N ALA A 485 -30.29 2.17 -13.32
CA ALA A 485 -29.09 2.31 -12.52
C ALA A 485 -29.46 2.76 -11.10
N HIS A 486 -28.78 2.18 -10.12
CA HIS A 486 -28.94 2.44 -8.70
C HIS A 486 -27.61 2.79 -8.07
N LEU A 487 -27.67 3.50 -6.95
CA LEU A 487 -26.52 3.82 -6.12
C LEU A 487 -26.82 3.44 -4.67
N SER A 488 -26.05 2.50 -4.14
CA SER A 488 -26.19 2.02 -2.77
C SER A 488 -25.05 2.52 -1.88
N ARG A 489 -25.30 2.65 -0.58
CA ARG A 489 -24.27 2.92 0.45
C ARG A 489 -24.66 2.32 1.80
N LEU A 490 -23.66 2.16 2.65
CA LEU A 490 -23.81 1.74 4.05
C LEU A 490 -23.51 2.97 4.91
N PHE A 491 -24.53 3.54 5.53
CA PHE A 491 -24.41 4.75 6.34
C PHE A 491 -24.94 4.46 7.75
N GLU A 492 -24.08 4.58 8.77
CA GLU A 492 -24.40 4.21 10.16
C GLU A 492 -25.01 2.79 10.28
N GLY A 493 -24.44 1.84 9.55
CA GLY A 493 -24.92 0.44 9.51
C GLY A 493 -26.24 0.22 8.75
N ARG A 494 -26.81 1.25 8.11
CA ARG A 494 -28.05 1.15 7.34
C ARG A 494 -27.77 1.08 5.84
N ARG A 495 -28.48 0.18 5.18
CA ARG A 495 -28.49 0.05 3.72
C ARG A 495 -29.35 1.16 3.13
N GLN A 496 -28.76 1.99 2.28
CA GLN A 496 -29.47 3.06 1.58
C GLN A 496 -29.26 2.88 0.09
N THR A 497 -30.35 2.89 -0.68
CA THR A 497 -30.34 2.72 -2.14
C THR A 497 -31.16 3.82 -2.78
N PHE A 498 -30.60 4.41 -3.83
CA PHE A 498 -31.21 5.50 -4.59
C PHE A 498 -31.19 5.17 -6.07
N ARG A 499 -32.25 5.53 -6.81
CA ARG A 499 -32.27 5.38 -8.26
C ARG A 499 -31.48 6.51 -8.90
N ALA A 500 -30.51 6.19 -9.76
CA ALA A 500 -29.74 7.20 -10.50
C ALA A 500 -30.57 7.76 -11.66
N VAL A 501 -30.64 9.09 -11.76
CA VAL A 501 -31.38 9.82 -12.78
C VAL A 501 -30.42 10.80 -13.47
N GLY A 502 -29.70 10.31 -14.48
CA GLY A 502 -28.66 11.07 -15.17
C GLY A 502 -27.34 11.16 -14.41
N ALA A 503 -26.47 12.09 -14.83
CA ALA A 503 -25.06 12.06 -14.46
C ALA A 503 -24.77 12.40 -12.98
N GLY A 504 -25.62 13.13 -12.26
CA GLY A 504 -25.35 13.57 -10.88
C GLY A 504 -26.60 13.79 -10.02
N ALA A 505 -27.74 13.28 -10.46
CA ALA A 505 -29.00 13.35 -9.71
C ALA A 505 -29.51 11.94 -9.37
N VAL A 506 -30.19 11.85 -8.24
CA VAL A 506 -30.78 10.61 -7.74
C VAL A 506 -32.20 10.88 -7.26
N ALA A 507 -33.07 9.88 -7.36
CA ALA A 507 -34.42 9.92 -6.87
C ALA A 507 -34.64 8.76 -5.88
N LEU A 508 -35.63 8.94 -5.01
CA LEU A 508 -36.11 7.89 -4.12
C LEU A 508 -37.51 7.49 -4.55
N ASP A 509 -37.75 6.20 -4.68
CA ASP A 509 -39.08 5.64 -4.89
C ASP A 509 -39.31 4.47 -3.94
N THR A 510 -40.57 4.04 -3.84
CA THR A 510 -40.96 2.97 -2.92
C THR A 510 -40.25 1.66 -3.22
N ALA A 511 -39.89 1.40 -4.48
CA ALA A 511 -39.14 0.20 -4.86
C ALA A 511 -37.70 0.27 -4.35
N SER A 512 -37.01 1.40 -4.58
CA SER A 512 -35.61 1.61 -4.22
C SER A 512 -35.33 1.48 -2.72
N LEU A 513 -36.28 1.82 -1.86
CA LEU A 513 -36.14 1.76 -0.39
C LEU A 513 -35.80 0.38 0.16
N ALA A 514 -36.23 -0.69 -0.50
CA ALA A 514 -35.99 -2.07 -0.09
C ALA A 514 -34.87 -2.75 -0.91
N LEU A 515 -34.37 -2.10 -1.96
CA LEU A 515 -33.40 -2.70 -2.87
C LEU A 515 -32.00 -2.70 -2.27
N TRP A 516 -31.29 -3.77 -2.56
CA TRP A 516 -29.87 -3.92 -2.31
C TRP A 516 -29.29 -4.82 -3.41
N PRO A 517 -28.04 -4.64 -3.84
CA PRO A 517 -27.41 -5.55 -4.79
C PRO A 517 -27.48 -7.01 -4.27
N GLU A 518 -27.90 -7.92 -5.16
CA GLU A 518 -28.05 -9.34 -4.85
C GLU A 518 -26.85 -10.08 -5.43
N ALA A 519 -25.89 -10.44 -4.59
CA ALA A 519 -24.68 -11.16 -4.99
C ALA A 519 -24.46 -12.37 -4.06
N PRO A 520 -24.41 -13.60 -4.58
CA PRO A 520 -24.00 -14.76 -3.80
C PRO A 520 -22.59 -14.58 -3.21
N ALA A 521 -22.45 -14.81 -1.91
CA ALA A 521 -21.15 -14.82 -1.23
C ALA A 521 -20.33 -16.09 -1.53
N ALA A 522 -20.94 -17.09 -2.18
CA ALA A 522 -20.28 -18.28 -2.66
C ALA A 522 -20.90 -18.76 -3.98
N ALA A 523 -20.10 -19.39 -4.83
CA ALA A 523 -20.55 -20.04 -6.06
C ALA A 523 -19.62 -21.20 -6.45
N GLU A 524 -20.16 -22.19 -7.13
CA GLU A 524 -19.39 -23.29 -7.72
C GLU A 524 -19.00 -22.95 -9.16
N VAL A 525 -17.71 -23.10 -9.48
CA VAL A 525 -17.18 -22.92 -10.83
C VAL A 525 -16.49 -24.20 -11.29
N THR A 526 -16.84 -24.70 -12.46
CA THR A 526 -16.11 -25.81 -13.09
C THR A 526 -15.08 -25.21 -14.06
N PHE A 527 -13.80 -25.36 -13.72
CA PHE A 527 -12.73 -24.94 -14.61
C PHE A 527 -12.71 -25.77 -15.90
N PRO A 528 -12.17 -25.24 -17.01
CA PRO A 528 -12.25 -25.91 -18.30
C PRO A 528 -11.51 -27.26 -18.29
N GLY A 529 -12.24 -28.34 -18.57
CA GLY A 529 -11.71 -29.71 -18.56
C GLY A 529 -11.66 -30.37 -17.17
N ALA A 530 -12.12 -29.71 -16.11
CA ALA A 530 -12.25 -30.31 -14.78
C ALA A 530 -13.55 -31.12 -14.65
N ASP A 531 -13.48 -32.26 -13.94
CA ASP A 531 -14.64 -33.12 -13.66
C ASP A 531 -15.41 -32.71 -12.40
N THR A 532 -14.79 -31.91 -11.53
CA THR A 532 -15.34 -31.45 -10.25
C THR A 532 -15.38 -29.94 -10.17
N PRO A 533 -16.44 -29.34 -9.60
CA PRO A 533 -16.50 -27.91 -9.36
C PRO A 533 -15.54 -27.47 -8.24
N VAL A 534 -15.15 -26.21 -8.29
CA VAL A 534 -14.43 -25.48 -7.25
C VAL A 534 -15.39 -24.52 -6.58
N LEU A 535 -15.46 -24.54 -5.26
CA LEU A 535 -16.21 -23.55 -4.49
C LEU A 535 -15.40 -22.27 -4.36
N VAL A 536 -15.90 -21.18 -4.93
CA VAL A 536 -15.39 -19.82 -4.74
C VAL A 536 -16.23 -19.17 -3.65
N MET A 537 -15.63 -18.80 -2.52
CA MET A 537 -16.34 -18.21 -1.39
C MET A 537 -15.65 -16.96 -0.89
N LEU A 538 -16.40 -15.88 -0.69
CA LEU A 538 -15.93 -14.67 -0.07
C LEU A 538 -15.86 -14.85 1.45
N ARG A 539 -14.68 -14.61 2.02
CA ARG A 539 -14.45 -14.59 3.46
C ARG A 539 -13.36 -13.59 3.79
N ASP A 540 -13.66 -12.64 4.66
CA ASP A 540 -12.72 -11.63 5.17
C ASP A 540 -12.02 -10.80 4.07
N GLY A 541 -12.72 -10.52 2.96
CA GLY A 541 -12.21 -9.81 1.77
C GLY A 541 -11.17 -10.59 0.94
N ALA A 542 -11.23 -11.92 1.05
CA ALA A 542 -10.56 -12.84 0.16
C ALA A 542 -11.59 -13.78 -0.47
N LEU A 543 -11.44 -14.09 -1.75
CA LEU A 543 -12.08 -15.25 -2.35
C LEU A 543 -11.22 -16.46 -2.03
N ARG A 544 -11.81 -17.45 -1.35
CA ARG A 544 -11.22 -18.77 -1.09
C ARG A 544 -11.74 -19.73 -2.15
N LEU A 545 -10.83 -20.36 -2.87
CA LEU A 545 -11.13 -21.40 -3.85
C LEU A 545 -10.87 -22.74 -3.18
N SER A 546 -11.88 -23.60 -3.08
CA SER A 546 -11.77 -24.92 -2.45
C SER A 546 -12.23 -26.03 -3.38
N ASP A 547 -11.57 -27.18 -3.34
CA ASP A 547 -11.97 -28.37 -4.10
C ASP A 547 -13.26 -29.00 -3.53
N ALA A 548 -13.73 -30.09 -4.16
CA ALA A 548 -14.94 -30.80 -3.75
C ALA A 548 -14.84 -31.42 -2.35
N GLU A 549 -13.63 -31.67 -1.85
CA GLU A 549 -13.37 -32.15 -0.49
C GLU A 549 -13.28 -30.99 0.54
N GLY A 550 -13.44 -29.74 0.09
CA GLY A 550 -13.34 -28.55 0.93
C GLY A 550 -11.91 -28.14 1.26
N ARG A 551 -10.91 -28.72 0.60
CA ARG A 551 -9.51 -28.31 0.74
C ARG A 551 -9.30 -27.02 -0.03
N LEU A 552 -8.62 -26.07 0.60
CA LEU A 552 -8.24 -24.84 -0.08
C LEU A 552 -7.27 -25.17 -1.22
N ILE A 553 -7.40 -24.48 -2.35
CA ILE A 553 -6.48 -24.60 -3.50
C ILE A 553 -5.89 -23.24 -3.91
N GLY A 554 -6.53 -22.14 -3.48
CA GLY A 554 -6.05 -20.79 -3.74
C GLY A 554 -6.86 -19.74 -2.98
N ARG A 555 -6.27 -18.56 -2.80
CA ARG A 555 -6.99 -17.36 -2.37
C ARG A 555 -6.70 -16.21 -3.32
N LEU A 556 -7.70 -15.39 -3.58
CA LEU A 556 -7.57 -14.14 -4.32
C LEU A 556 -8.05 -12.98 -3.46
N ARG A 557 -7.36 -11.85 -3.53
CA ARG A 557 -7.82 -10.65 -2.85
C ARG A 557 -9.07 -10.15 -3.55
N PHE A 558 -10.11 -9.86 -2.78
CA PHE A 558 -11.32 -9.26 -3.30
C PHE A 558 -11.74 -8.08 -2.43
N GLN A 559 -11.87 -6.94 -3.09
CA GLN A 559 -12.49 -5.77 -2.52
C GLN A 559 -13.49 -5.25 -3.55
N PRO A 560 -14.66 -4.75 -3.12
CA PRO A 560 -15.62 -4.13 -4.02
C PRO A 560 -15.01 -2.95 -4.77
N VAL A 561 -14.06 -2.24 -4.17
CA VAL A 561 -13.30 -1.16 -4.81
C VAL A 561 -11.88 -1.65 -5.09
N GLN A 562 -11.49 -1.67 -6.36
CA GLN A 562 -10.21 -2.19 -6.85
C GLN A 562 -9.44 -1.10 -7.58
N GLY A 563 -8.12 -1.14 -7.52
CA GLY A 563 -7.25 -0.23 -8.30
C GLY A 563 -6.87 -0.86 -9.63
N VAL A 564 -6.91 -0.09 -10.71
CA VAL A 564 -6.36 -0.52 -12.01
C VAL A 564 -4.82 -0.45 -11.96
N ALA A 565 -4.18 -1.62 -11.93
CA ALA A 565 -2.73 -1.73 -11.94
C ALA A 565 -2.13 -1.39 -13.32
N GLN A 566 -0.84 -1.03 -13.37
CA GLN A 566 -0.18 -0.71 -14.64
C GLN A 566 -0.25 -1.91 -15.59
N GLY A 567 -0.81 -1.72 -16.78
CA GLY A 567 -0.90 -2.74 -17.82
C GLY A 567 -2.01 -3.80 -17.64
N THR A 568 -2.78 -3.77 -16.54
CA THR A 568 -3.89 -4.71 -16.31
C THR A 568 -5.18 -3.95 -16.00
N HIS A 569 -6.10 -3.92 -16.97
CA HIS A 569 -7.44 -3.34 -16.81
C HIS A 569 -8.45 -4.34 -16.20
N MET A 570 -7.97 -5.42 -15.61
CA MET A 570 -8.77 -6.56 -15.16
C MET A 570 -9.26 -6.35 -13.73
N VAL A 571 -10.46 -6.84 -13.46
CA VAL A 571 -11.07 -6.79 -12.12
C VAL A 571 -11.47 -8.19 -11.65
N VAL A 572 -11.25 -8.47 -10.37
CA VAL A 572 -11.68 -9.72 -9.74
C VAL A 572 -13.18 -9.61 -9.44
N PRO A 573 -14.05 -10.42 -10.07
CA PRO A 573 -15.48 -10.29 -9.85
C PRO A 573 -15.92 -10.99 -8.55
N PRO A 574 -17.09 -10.65 -7.99
CA PRO A 574 -17.65 -11.30 -6.81
C PRO A 574 -17.94 -12.79 -7.07
N PRO A 575 -18.03 -13.64 -6.03
CA PRO A 575 -18.17 -15.09 -6.17
C PRO A 575 -19.28 -15.51 -7.13
N GLY A 576 -20.48 -14.92 -7.02
CA GLY A 576 -21.63 -15.23 -7.87
C GLY A 576 -21.43 -15.01 -9.38
N TRP A 577 -20.37 -14.31 -9.80
CA TRP A 577 -20.05 -14.08 -11.22
C TRP A 577 -19.06 -15.10 -11.79
N TRP A 578 -18.37 -15.87 -10.95
CA TRP A 578 -17.39 -16.86 -11.41
C TRP A 578 -17.96 -17.91 -12.39
N PRO A 579 -19.21 -18.42 -12.21
CA PRO A 579 -19.78 -19.37 -13.15
C PRO A 579 -20.04 -18.81 -14.56
N THR A 580 -20.08 -17.48 -14.73
CA THR A 580 -20.30 -16.84 -16.03
C THR A 580 -19.00 -16.58 -16.79
N LEU A 581 -17.84 -16.86 -16.20
CA LEU A 581 -16.54 -16.61 -16.82
C LEU A 581 -16.23 -17.68 -17.88
N GLY A 582 -15.93 -17.23 -19.10
CA GLY A 582 -15.50 -18.12 -20.17
C GLY A 582 -14.01 -18.49 -20.09
N PRO A 583 -13.60 -19.63 -20.69
CA PRO A 583 -12.20 -20.02 -20.78
C PRO A 583 -11.37 -19.05 -21.63
N VAL A 584 -10.12 -18.80 -21.25
CA VAL A 584 -9.14 -18.09 -22.12
C VAL A 584 -8.46 -19.04 -23.09
N ASP A 585 -8.09 -20.24 -22.63
CA ASP A 585 -7.39 -21.27 -23.40
C ASP A 585 -7.91 -22.65 -23.00
N PRO A 586 -8.99 -23.15 -23.65
CA PRO A 586 -9.58 -24.44 -23.32
C PRO A 586 -8.60 -25.62 -23.45
N ALA A 587 -7.70 -25.58 -24.44
CA ALA A 587 -6.75 -26.65 -24.69
C ALA A 587 -5.64 -26.67 -23.64
N GLY A 588 -5.07 -25.51 -23.32
CA GLY A 588 -4.11 -25.35 -22.24
C GLY A 588 -4.69 -25.73 -20.88
N SER A 589 -5.91 -25.30 -20.58
CA SER A 589 -6.64 -25.65 -19.34
C SER A 589 -6.83 -27.17 -19.19
N ALA A 590 -7.23 -27.84 -20.28
CA ALA A 590 -7.35 -29.30 -20.30
C ALA A 590 -5.99 -30.02 -20.14
N ALA A 591 -4.90 -29.43 -20.63
CA ALA A 591 -3.55 -29.99 -20.44
C ALA A 591 -3.11 -29.95 -18.97
N LEU A 592 -3.47 -28.88 -18.23
CA LEU A 592 -3.19 -28.80 -16.79
C LEU A 592 -3.81 -29.96 -15.99
N ARG A 593 -4.99 -30.46 -16.40
CA ARG A 593 -5.66 -31.61 -15.78
C ARG A 593 -4.89 -32.92 -15.97
N ARG A 594 -4.12 -33.03 -17.04
CA ARG A 594 -3.33 -34.22 -17.39
C ARG A 594 -1.88 -34.15 -16.88
N LEU A 595 -1.43 -33.00 -16.36
CA LEU A 595 -0.07 -32.84 -15.84
C LEU A 595 0.20 -33.86 -14.74
N ASP A 596 1.24 -34.67 -14.87
CA ASP A 596 1.67 -35.65 -13.87
C ASP A 596 2.66 -35.04 -12.85
N GLU A 597 2.96 -35.81 -11.80
CA GLU A 597 3.90 -35.40 -10.76
C GLU A 597 5.31 -35.17 -11.32
N ASP A 598 5.73 -35.96 -12.31
CA ASP A 598 7.04 -35.80 -12.97
C ASP A 598 7.14 -34.48 -13.75
N GLY A 599 6.08 -34.11 -14.46
CA GLY A 599 5.95 -32.82 -15.12
C GLY A 599 6.00 -31.66 -14.13
N ALA A 600 5.24 -31.74 -13.04
CA ALA A 600 5.26 -30.73 -11.98
C ALA A 600 6.62 -30.63 -11.28
N ARG A 601 7.27 -31.77 -11.00
CA ARG A 601 8.62 -31.81 -10.41
C ARG A 601 9.64 -31.14 -11.31
N ARG A 602 9.55 -31.32 -12.64
CA ARG A 602 10.43 -30.64 -13.60
C ARG A 602 10.19 -29.14 -13.69
N LEU A 603 8.93 -28.71 -13.69
CA LEU A 603 8.60 -27.28 -13.61
C LEU A 603 9.16 -26.65 -12.35
N LEU A 604 8.98 -27.30 -11.20
CA LEU A 604 9.49 -26.83 -9.91
C LEU A 604 11.03 -26.83 -9.88
N ASP A 605 11.69 -27.91 -10.32
CA ASP A 605 13.16 -27.99 -10.38
C ASP A 605 13.74 -26.90 -11.28
N THR A 606 13.09 -26.59 -12.41
CA THR A 606 13.52 -25.52 -13.30
C THR A 606 13.27 -24.14 -12.70
N ALA A 607 12.16 -23.96 -11.98
CA ALA A 607 11.87 -22.70 -11.27
C ALA A 607 12.91 -22.37 -10.18
N LEU A 608 13.59 -23.38 -9.60
CA LEU A 608 14.71 -23.16 -8.69
C LEU A 608 15.92 -22.48 -9.37
N HIS A 609 16.08 -22.64 -10.69
CA HIS A 609 17.21 -22.09 -11.45
C HIS A 609 16.97 -20.64 -11.93
N GLY A 610 15.71 -20.24 -12.16
CA GLY A 610 15.35 -18.89 -12.58
C GLY A 610 14.19 -18.82 -13.59
N SER A 611 13.66 -17.63 -13.84
CA SER A 611 12.47 -17.42 -14.69
C SER A 611 12.70 -17.75 -16.16
N GLY A 612 13.87 -17.43 -16.72
CA GLY A 612 14.14 -17.68 -18.15
C GLY A 612 14.12 -19.16 -18.51
N ALA A 613 14.70 -20.01 -17.66
CA ALA A 613 14.69 -21.46 -17.85
C ALA A 613 13.28 -22.04 -17.72
N LEU A 614 12.49 -21.50 -16.79
CA LEU A 614 11.12 -21.96 -16.53
C LEU A 614 10.20 -21.74 -17.74
N THR A 615 10.28 -20.61 -18.43
CA THR A 615 9.46 -20.35 -19.62
C THR A 615 9.68 -21.39 -20.72
N GLY A 616 10.95 -21.74 -20.99
CA GLY A 616 11.28 -22.80 -21.95
C GLY A 616 10.76 -24.17 -21.50
N GLU A 617 10.78 -24.44 -20.19
CA GLU A 617 10.31 -25.71 -19.65
C GLU A 617 8.78 -25.82 -19.66
N VAL A 618 8.04 -24.76 -19.35
CA VAL A 618 6.58 -24.72 -19.49
C VAL A 618 6.17 -25.01 -20.93
N ALA A 619 6.84 -24.39 -21.91
CA ALA A 619 6.57 -24.67 -23.33
C ALA A 619 6.85 -26.13 -23.73
N ARG A 620 7.74 -26.83 -23.02
CA ARG A 620 8.06 -28.24 -23.28
C ARG A 620 7.13 -29.21 -22.55
N VAL A 621 6.75 -28.91 -21.30
CA VAL A 621 5.85 -29.75 -20.48
C VAL A 621 4.40 -29.60 -20.92
N LEU A 622 3.99 -28.37 -21.23
CA LEU A 622 2.62 -27.96 -21.51
C LEU A 622 2.54 -27.19 -22.84
N PRO A 623 2.92 -27.81 -23.97
CA PRO A 623 2.95 -27.15 -25.28
C PRO A 623 1.56 -26.66 -25.74
N GLU A 624 0.47 -27.20 -25.18
CA GLU A 624 -0.90 -26.78 -25.47
C GLU A 624 -1.26 -25.41 -24.88
N ILE A 625 -0.46 -24.86 -23.94
CA ILE A 625 -0.70 -23.52 -23.39
C ILE A 625 -0.23 -22.47 -24.39
N THR A 626 -1.20 -21.85 -25.04
CA THR A 626 -1.00 -20.80 -26.05
C THR A 626 -1.18 -19.40 -25.46
N GLU A 627 -2.12 -19.24 -24.51
CA GLU A 627 -2.43 -17.95 -23.89
C GLU A 627 -1.30 -17.47 -22.96
N PRO A 628 -0.69 -16.29 -23.21
CA PRO A 628 0.41 -15.78 -22.40
C PRO A 628 0.08 -15.66 -20.91
N ARG A 629 -1.11 -15.17 -20.57
CA ARG A 629 -1.51 -14.99 -19.17
C ARG A 629 -1.64 -16.33 -18.43
N LEU A 630 -2.14 -17.37 -19.09
CA LEU A 630 -2.20 -18.71 -18.51
C LEU A 630 -0.79 -19.26 -18.26
N ARG A 631 0.13 -19.05 -19.21
CA ARG A 631 1.55 -19.43 -19.06
C ARG A 631 2.19 -18.72 -17.87
N GLU A 632 2.03 -17.41 -17.76
CA GLU A 632 2.54 -16.62 -16.63
C GLU A 632 1.97 -17.10 -15.28
N GLY A 633 0.68 -17.47 -15.23
CA GLY A 633 0.07 -18.06 -14.04
C GLY A 633 0.71 -19.38 -13.60
N VAL A 634 1.00 -20.27 -14.56
CA VAL A 634 1.71 -21.54 -14.31
C VAL A 634 3.14 -21.27 -13.82
N GLU A 635 3.87 -20.36 -14.48
CA GLU A 635 5.23 -19.97 -14.09
C GLU A 635 5.27 -19.38 -12.67
N ALA A 636 4.29 -18.53 -12.33
CA ALA A 636 4.18 -17.93 -11.01
C ALA A 636 3.92 -19.00 -9.93
N LEU A 637 3.04 -19.96 -10.18
CA LEU A 637 2.78 -21.06 -9.23
C LEU A 637 3.98 -21.98 -9.06
N ALA A 638 4.67 -22.35 -10.15
CA ALA A 638 5.88 -23.16 -10.07
C ALA A 638 6.99 -22.44 -9.28
N THR A 639 7.15 -21.13 -9.49
CA THR A 639 8.08 -20.29 -8.72
C THR A 639 7.72 -20.25 -7.23
N ARG A 640 6.44 -20.06 -6.89
CA ARG A 640 5.96 -20.08 -5.50
C ARG A 640 6.18 -21.43 -4.85
N ALA A 641 5.92 -22.53 -5.56
CA ALA A 641 6.17 -23.89 -5.09
C ALA A 641 7.65 -24.16 -4.83
N ALA A 642 8.54 -23.70 -5.72
CA ALA A 642 9.99 -23.80 -5.56
C ALA A 642 10.48 -23.04 -4.31
N GLU A 643 9.96 -21.83 -4.07
CA GLU A 643 10.26 -21.07 -2.87
C GLU A 643 9.75 -21.78 -1.60
N CYS A 644 8.52 -22.31 -1.62
CA CYS A 644 7.97 -23.10 -0.52
C CYS A 644 8.79 -24.37 -0.26
N LEU A 645 9.34 -25.00 -1.28
CA LEU A 645 10.23 -26.15 -1.13
C LEU A 645 11.51 -25.78 -0.37
N LEU A 646 12.17 -24.68 -0.74
CA LEU A 646 13.36 -24.21 -0.02
C LEU A 646 13.05 -23.92 1.46
N GLN A 647 11.91 -23.28 1.75
CA GLN A 647 11.51 -23.03 3.14
C GLN A 647 11.13 -24.32 3.89
N THR A 648 10.48 -25.27 3.21
CA THR A 648 10.13 -26.58 3.75
C THR A 648 11.38 -27.34 4.17
N LEU A 649 12.37 -27.45 3.28
CA LEU A 649 13.63 -28.13 3.57
C LEU A 649 14.37 -27.49 4.74
N ARG A 650 14.45 -26.14 4.78
CA ARG A 650 15.05 -25.41 5.90
C ARG A 650 14.35 -25.64 7.23
N THR A 651 13.02 -25.62 7.23
CA THR A 651 12.22 -25.87 8.42
C THR A 651 12.44 -27.29 8.93
N ARG A 652 12.44 -28.27 8.01
CA ARG A 652 12.67 -29.68 8.35
C ARG A 652 14.10 -29.92 8.84
N ASP A 653 15.10 -29.29 8.23
CA ASP A 653 16.49 -29.34 8.69
C ASP A 653 16.66 -28.78 10.10
N ALA A 654 16.07 -27.62 10.38
CA ALA A 654 16.12 -26.98 11.70
C ALA A 654 15.43 -27.81 12.80
N LEU A 655 14.40 -28.59 12.43
CA LEU A 655 13.65 -29.45 13.36
C LEU A 655 14.11 -30.92 13.36
N GLY A 656 15.10 -31.29 12.54
CA GLY A 656 15.55 -32.68 12.40
C GLY A 656 14.51 -33.63 11.76
N LEU A 657 13.55 -33.11 11.00
CA LEU A 657 12.53 -33.89 10.31
C LEU A 657 13.05 -34.46 8.98
N ASP A 658 12.52 -35.60 8.54
CA ASP A 658 12.94 -36.23 7.27
C ASP A 658 12.51 -35.41 6.05
N HIS A 659 13.32 -35.34 5.01
CA HIS A 659 12.94 -34.69 3.75
C HIS A 659 11.83 -35.45 3.01
N PRO A 660 11.14 -34.82 2.05
CA PRO A 660 10.29 -35.54 1.09
C PRO A 660 11.03 -36.72 0.45
N VAL A 661 10.31 -37.78 0.08
CA VAL A 661 10.91 -39.05 -0.38
C VAL A 661 11.75 -38.85 -1.66
N GLU A 662 11.29 -38.02 -2.58
CA GLU A 662 11.97 -37.75 -3.85
C GLU A 662 12.05 -36.25 -4.14
N PRO A 663 12.97 -35.52 -3.47
CA PRO A 663 13.14 -34.10 -3.73
C PRO A 663 13.73 -33.89 -5.14
N PRO A 664 13.45 -32.73 -5.76
CA PRO A 664 14.05 -32.35 -7.03
C PRO A 664 15.57 -32.45 -7.02
N THR A 665 16.14 -32.74 -8.18
CA THR A 665 17.58 -33.02 -8.33
C THR A 665 18.42 -31.86 -7.82
N SER A 666 17.98 -30.61 -7.95
CA SER A 666 18.77 -29.44 -7.53
C SER A 666 18.90 -29.27 -6.02
N VAL A 667 18.01 -29.88 -5.22
CA VAL A 667 18.03 -29.79 -3.75
C VAL A 667 18.33 -31.11 -3.06
N ARG A 668 18.40 -32.23 -3.80
CA ARG A 668 18.70 -33.55 -3.25
C ARG A 668 20.06 -33.57 -2.55
N SER A 669 20.08 -33.84 -1.25
CA SER A 669 21.30 -33.94 -0.44
C SER A 669 21.47 -35.30 0.20
N ALA A 670 22.73 -35.69 0.46
CA ALA A 670 23.01 -36.83 1.32
C ALA A 670 22.42 -36.59 2.74
N PRO A 671 21.82 -37.59 3.41
CA PRO A 671 21.20 -37.40 4.73
C PRO A 671 22.13 -36.79 5.79
N ALA A 672 23.43 -37.09 5.75
CA ALA A 672 24.43 -36.53 6.68
C ALA A 672 24.82 -35.07 6.37
N LEU A 673 24.51 -34.58 5.17
CA LEU A 673 24.93 -33.27 4.67
C LEU A 673 23.73 -32.39 4.30
N ARG A 674 22.67 -32.39 5.11
CA ARG A 674 21.51 -31.51 4.87
C ARG A 674 21.92 -30.04 4.90
N PRO A 675 21.72 -29.26 3.82
CA PRO A 675 22.36 -27.95 3.67
C PRO A 675 21.78 -26.86 4.58
N GLY A 676 20.64 -27.07 5.24
CA GLY A 676 20.05 -26.10 6.15
C GLY A 676 19.85 -24.75 5.47
N ARG A 677 20.39 -23.69 6.08
CA ARG A 677 20.28 -22.31 5.57
C ARG A 677 20.88 -22.12 4.18
N GLU A 678 21.72 -23.04 3.73
CA GLU A 678 22.48 -22.96 2.49
C GLU A 678 21.88 -23.78 1.34
N VAL A 679 20.63 -24.26 1.47
CA VAL A 679 19.93 -25.01 0.42
C VAL A 679 19.80 -24.23 -0.89
N GLU A 680 19.55 -22.92 -0.83
CA GLU A 680 19.48 -22.05 -2.01
C GLU A 680 20.86 -21.93 -2.69
N ARG A 681 21.94 -21.89 -1.90
CA ARG A 681 23.31 -21.89 -2.42
C ARG A 681 23.64 -23.21 -3.10
N LEU A 682 23.19 -24.34 -2.56
CA LEU A 682 23.35 -25.66 -3.20
C LEU A 682 22.73 -25.67 -4.60
N VAL A 683 21.53 -25.12 -4.76
CA VAL A 683 20.87 -24.97 -6.07
C VAL A 683 21.75 -24.15 -7.02
N ALA A 684 22.24 -22.99 -6.59
CA ALA A 684 23.11 -22.14 -7.42
C ALA A 684 24.38 -22.86 -7.87
N LEU A 685 25.04 -23.57 -6.94
CA LEU A 685 26.26 -24.34 -7.22
C LEU A 685 26.01 -25.41 -8.29
N ARG A 686 24.89 -26.16 -8.19
CA ARG A 686 24.53 -27.21 -9.15
C ARG A 686 24.11 -26.65 -10.51
N SER A 687 23.37 -25.55 -10.52
CA SER A 687 22.99 -24.86 -11.74
C SER A 687 24.22 -24.43 -12.54
N LEU A 688 25.17 -23.77 -11.86
CA LEU A 688 26.37 -23.24 -12.51
C LEU A 688 27.33 -24.37 -12.91
N ASP A 689 27.39 -25.47 -12.14
CA ASP A 689 28.08 -26.70 -12.54
C ASP A 689 27.53 -27.26 -13.86
N ALA A 690 26.21 -27.46 -13.95
CA ALA A 690 25.56 -27.95 -15.15
C ALA A 690 25.81 -27.03 -16.36
N THR A 691 25.63 -25.72 -16.19
CA THR A 691 25.89 -24.73 -17.26
C THR A 691 27.34 -24.76 -17.73
N LEU A 692 28.32 -24.81 -16.81
CA LEU A 692 29.73 -24.81 -17.17
C LEU A 692 30.14 -26.13 -17.85
N ARG A 693 29.58 -27.27 -17.44
CA ARG A 693 29.81 -28.55 -18.11
C ARG A 693 29.25 -28.57 -19.53
N GLU A 694 28.03 -28.08 -19.72
CA GLU A 694 27.41 -27.95 -21.04
C GLU A 694 28.22 -27.02 -21.94
N ALA A 695 28.58 -25.83 -21.43
CA ALA A 695 29.44 -24.89 -22.13
C ALA A 695 30.80 -25.51 -22.49
N ALA A 696 31.39 -26.30 -21.60
CA ALA A 696 32.64 -26.99 -21.84
C ALA A 696 32.52 -28.18 -22.82
N ALA A 697 31.32 -28.67 -23.08
CA ALA A 697 31.04 -29.67 -24.11
C ALA A 697 30.67 -29.02 -25.46
N SER A 698 30.35 -27.72 -25.48
CA SER A 698 29.94 -27.00 -26.67
C SER A 698 31.14 -26.64 -27.57
N GLY A 699 31.10 -27.10 -28.82
CA GLY A 699 32.04 -26.71 -29.89
C GLY A 699 33.49 -27.21 -29.74
N PRO A 700 34.34 -27.00 -30.77
CA PRO A 700 35.74 -27.40 -30.74
C PRO A 700 36.54 -26.57 -29.72
N ALA A 701 37.51 -27.20 -29.05
CA ALA A 701 38.47 -26.51 -28.20
C ALA A 701 39.30 -25.53 -29.08
N LEU A 702 39.23 -24.24 -28.78
CA LEU A 702 40.01 -23.19 -29.44
C LEU A 702 41.20 -22.79 -28.58
N GLU A 703 42.28 -22.28 -29.19
CA GLU A 703 43.47 -21.84 -28.44
C GLU A 703 43.22 -20.57 -27.60
N SER A 704 42.13 -19.85 -27.84
CA SER A 704 41.75 -18.62 -27.12
C SER A 704 40.34 -18.69 -26.56
N ALA A 705 40.12 -17.96 -25.46
CA ALA A 705 38.80 -17.84 -24.87
C ALA A 705 37.87 -16.99 -25.73
N HIS A 706 36.63 -17.44 -25.93
CA HIS A 706 35.63 -16.73 -26.73
C HIS A 706 34.25 -16.76 -26.06
N PRO A 707 33.42 -15.73 -26.29
CA PRO A 707 32.13 -15.61 -25.62
C PRO A 707 31.12 -16.59 -26.22
N LEU A 708 30.35 -17.26 -25.37
CA LEU A 708 29.21 -18.10 -25.75
C LEU A 708 27.88 -17.37 -25.58
N GLY A 709 27.82 -16.37 -24.69
CA GLY A 709 26.64 -15.58 -24.42
C GLY A 709 26.61 -15.08 -22.98
N SER A 710 25.41 -14.80 -22.48
CA SER A 710 25.17 -14.45 -21.08
C SER A 710 24.03 -15.28 -20.53
N ILE A 711 24.14 -15.66 -19.27
CA ILE A 711 23.09 -16.35 -18.51
C ILE A 711 22.56 -15.45 -17.39
N GLU A 712 21.31 -15.67 -17.01
CA GLU A 712 20.81 -15.17 -15.73
C GLU A 712 21.48 -15.97 -14.61
N LEU A 713 22.15 -15.28 -13.68
CA LEU A 713 22.77 -15.94 -12.55
C LEU A 713 21.67 -16.44 -11.58
N PRO A 714 21.72 -17.72 -11.15
CA PRO A 714 20.73 -18.27 -10.24
C PRO A 714 20.65 -17.49 -8.92
N ARG A 715 19.47 -17.51 -8.29
CA ARG A 715 19.32 -17.04 -6.91
C ARG A 715 20.24 -17.84 -5.98
N GLY A 716 20.85 -17.19 -5.01
CA GLY A 716 21.89 -17.79 -4.15
C GLY A 716 23.33 -17.69 -4.67
N THR A 717 23.57 -17.15 -5.88
CA THR A 717 24.94 -16.91 -6.41
C THR A 717 25.72 -15.86 -5.61
N GLY A 718 25.02 -14.95 -4.92
CA GLY A 718 25.65 -13.90 -4.11
C GLY A 718 26.57 -14.47 -3.02
N GLY A 719 27.84 -14.07 -3.05
CA GLY A 719 28.82 -14.41 -2.01
C GLY A 719 29.44 -15.81 -2.10
N ILE A 720 29.07 -16.65 -3.07
CA ILE A 720 29.64 -18.02 -3.19
C ILE A 720 31.16 -18.01 -3.38
N TRP A 721 31.70 -16.98 -4.01
CA TRP A 721 33.14 -16.81 -4.23
C TRP A 721 33.95 -16.59 -2.96
N PHE A 722 33.32 -16.20 -1.84
CA PHE A 722 33.98 -16.08 -0.53
C PHE A 722 34.22 -17.43 0.14
N ALA A 723 33.49 -18.48 -0.22
CA ALA A 723 33.69 -19.82 0.32
C ALA A 723 34.59 -20.69 -0.59
N PHE A 724 34.71 -20.36 -1.88
CA PHE A 724 35.54 -21.11 -2.82
C PHE A 724 37.03 -21.03 -2.46
N GLY A 725 37.65 -22.18 -2.22
CA GLY A 725 39.04 -22.33 -1.75
C GLY A 725 39.21 -22.30 -0.24
N GLU A 726 38.15 -21.97 0.52
CA GLU A 726 38.21 -21.65 1.95
C GLU A 726 37.57 -22.72 2.84
N LEU A 727 37.17 -23.87 2.29
CA LEU A 727 36.43 -24.88 3.06
C LEU A 727 37.26 -25.46 4.21
N GLY A 728 38.57 -25.66 4.04
CA GLY A 728 39.46 -26.06 5.13
C GLY A 728 39.55 -25.02 6.24
N ALA A 729 39.62 -23.74 5.87
CA ALA A 729 39.60 -22.64 6.84
C ALA A 729 38.28 -22.57 7.61
N LYS A 730 37.16 -22.82 6.92
CA LYS A 730 35.83 -22.93 7.54
C LYS A 730 35.74 -24.12 8.49
N ALA A 731 36.25 -25.30 8.12
CA ALA A 731 36.31 -26.45 9.01
C ALA A 731 37.10 -26.14 10.30
N LEU A 732 38.28 -25.52 10.17
CA LEU A 732 39.05 -25.05 11.32
C LEU A 732 38.25 -24.08 12.18
N GLN A 733 37.61 -23.07 11.58
CA GLN A 733 36.79 -22.10 12.31
C GLN A 733 35.61 -22.77 13.06
N ALA A 734 34.94 -23.74 12.47
CA ALA A 734 33.87 -24.49 13.15
C ALA A 734 34.39 -25.29 14.35
N SER A 735 35.65 -25.76 14.28
CA SER A 735 36.30 -26.52 15.34
C SER A 735 36.85 -25.66 16.49
N TRP A 736 36.91 -24.33 16.37
CA TRP A 736 37.42 -23.47 17.44
C TRP A 736 36.48 -23.45 18.66
N PRO A 737 37.02 -23.53 19.89
CA PRO A 737 36.22 -23.43 21.12
C PRO A 737 35.47 -22.11 21.27
N TRP A 738 36.07 -21.01 20.80
CA TRP A 738 35.52 -19.65 20.93
C TRP A 738 34.58 -19.24 19.78
N THR A 739 34.37 -20.09 18.77
CA THR A 739 33.38 -19.78 17.73
C THR A 739 31.98 -19.79 18.35
N PRO A 740 31.21 -18.69 18.26
CA PRO A 740 29.84 -18.66 18.78
C PRO A 740 28.98 -19.74 18.13
N GLN A 741 28.06 -20.36 18.88
CA GLN A 741 27.28 -21.50 18.38
C GLN A 741 26.46 -21.19 17.13
N VAL A 742 25.91 -19.97 17.03
CA VAL A 742 25.17 -19.50 15.85
C VAL A 742 26.09 -19.45 14.62
N GLU A 743 27.31 -18.94 14.78
CA GLU A 743 28.28 -18.85 13.69
C GLU A 743 28.81 -20.23 13.29
N ARG A 744 29.12 -21.09 14.28
CA ARG A 744 29.48 -22.50 14.04
C ARG A 744 28.42 -23.21 13.20
N THR A 745 27.14 -23.02 13.53
CA THR A 745 26.03 -23.62 12.78
C THR A 745 25.98 -23.12 11.33
N ARG A 746 26.17 -21.82 11.08
CA ARG A 746 26.24 -21.27 9.71
C ARG A 746 27.39 -21.83 8.90
N ILE A 747 28.54 -22.02 9.54
CA ILE A 747 29.71 -22.61 8.90
C ILE A 747 29.44 -24.08 8.56
N ILE A 748 28.83 -24.84 9.46
CA ILE A 748 28.42 -26.23 9.22
C ILE A 748 27.44 -26.30 8.04
N ASP A 749 26.41 -25.46 8.00
CA ASP A 749 25.45 -25.40 6.88
C ASP A 749 26.19 -25.13 5.54
N THR A 750 27.20 -24.25 5.56
CA THR A 750 28.06 -24.00 4.38
C THR A 750 28.83 -25.26 3.98
N LEU A 751 29.52 -25.92 4.92
CA LEU A 751 30.25 -27.16 4.64
C LEU A 751 29.33 -28.24 4.06
N ARG A 752 28.13 -28.41 4.63
CA ARG A 752 27.13 -29.37 4.16
C ARG A 752 26.67 -29.06 2.73
N ALA A 753 26.35 -27.81 2.40
CA ALA A 753 25.97 -27.43 1.04
C ALA A 753 27.10 -27.70 0.03
N TRP A 754 28.34 -27.34 0.36
CA TRP A 754 29.49 -27.55 -0.52
C TRP A 754 29.87 -29.03 -0.68
N GLY A 755 29.71 -29.83 0.37
CA GLY A 755 29.90 -31.28 0.32
C GLY A 755 28.86 -32.02 -0.54
N ASN A 756 27.78 -31.36 -0.95
CA ASN A 756 26.79 -31.87 -1.92
C ASN A 756 26.96 -31.31 -3.34
N ALA A 757 28.01 -30.53 -3.60
CA ALA A 757 28.22 -29.84 -4.86
C ALA A 757 29.60 -30.15 -5.47
N ALA A 758 29.68 -30.20 -6.80
CA ALA A 758 30.92 -30.46 -7.52
C ALA A 758 32.02 -29.42 -7.20
N TRP A 759 31.65 -28.19 -6.81
CA TRP A 759 32.64 -27.16 -6.49
C TRP A 759 33.32 -27.38 -5.13
N GLY A 760 32.74 -28.20 -4.26
CA GLY A 760 33.33 -28.58 -2.98
C GLY A 760 33.86 -30.01 -2.94
N ASP A 761 33.92 -30.71 -4.07
CA ASP A 761 34.28 -32.13 -4.13
C ASP A 761 35.80 -32.43 -4.02
N GLY A 762 36.66 -31.41 -4.10
CA GLY A 762 38.11 -31.55 -4.00
C GLY A 762 38.79 -32.15 -5.24
N THR A 763 38.08 -32.30 -6.37
CA THR A 763 38.61 -32.95 -7.58
C THR A 763 39.69 -32.13 -8.31
N GLY A 764 39.83 -30.85 -8.00
CA GLY A 764 40.75 -29.94 -8.68
C GLY A 764 40.26 -29.49 -10.07
N ARG A 765 39.00 -29.78 -10.43
CA ARG A 765 38.41 -29.41 -11.73
C ARG A 765 37.91 -27.97 -11.81
N TRP A 766 38.01 -27.25 -10.71
CA TRP A 766 37.48 -25.89 -10.58
C TRP A 766 38.56 -24.93 -10.11
N ARG A 767 38.55 -23.71 -10.65
CA ARG A 767 39.35 -22.61 -10.12
C ARG A 767 38.60 -21.29 -10.19
N LYS A 768 38.84 -20.45 -9.18
CA LYS A 768 38.36 -19.07 -9.12
C LYS A 768 39.42 -18.14 -9.70
N LEU A 769 38.98 -17.23 -10.57
CA LEU A 769 39.81 -16.26 -11.26
C LEU A 769 39.34 -14.85 -10.90
N SER A 770 40.31 -13.92 -10.77
CA SER A 770 40.04 -12.52 -10.45
C SER A 770 40.62 -11.63 -11.55
N PHE A 771 39.77 -10.81 -12.16
CA PHE A 771 40.14 -9.96 -13.29
C PHE A 771 39.78 -8.50 -13.07
N THR A 772 40.44 -7.58 -13.78
CA THR A 772 40.06 -6.17 -13.89
C THR A 772 39.70 -5.81 -15.34
N SER A 773 38.64 -5.01 -15.50
CA SER A 773 38.15 -4.63 -16.83
C SER A 773 39.09 -3.63 -17.52
N ARG A 774 39.55 -3.96 -18.73
CA ARG A 774 40.27 -3.03 -19.62
C ARG A 774 39.26 -2.28 -20.49
N GLY A 775 38.59 -1.25 -19.93
CA GLY A 775 37.76 -0.34 -20.73
C GLY A 775 36.37 0.03 -20.22
N GLY A 776 36.02 -0.22 -18.94
CA GLY A 776 34.75 0.25 -18.37
C GLY A 776 33.52 -0.48 -18.92
N ARG A 777 33.59 -1.81 -18.97
CA ARG A 777 32.45 -2.68 -19.35
C ARG A 777 31.28 -2.48 -18.38
N GLN A 778 30.05 -2.41 -18.91
CA GLN A 778 28.85 -2.36 -18.09
C GLN A 778 28.30 -3.78 -17.88
N LYS A 779 28.15 -4.20 -16.61
CA LYS A 779 27.45 -5.43 -16.16
C LYS A 779 27.88 -6.77 -16.80
N PRO A 780 29.16 -7.20 -16.66
CA PRO A 780 29.65 -8.46 -17.21
C PRO A 780 29.24 -9.71 -16.40
N ALA A 781 28.55 -9.58 -15.27
CA ALA A 781 28.08 -10.73 -14.50
C ALA A 781 27.08 -11.58 -15.34
N GLY A 782 27.27 -12.90 -15.33
CA GLY A 782 26.52 -13.84 -16.17
C GLY A 782 27.17 -14.12 -17.53
N GLU A 783 28.22 -13.40 -17.95
CA GLU A 783 28.93 -13.71 -19.19
C GLU A 783 29.53 -15.12 -19.13
N LEU A 784 29.23 -15.92 -20.15
CA LEU A 784 29.65 -17.31 -20.31
C LEU A 784 30.64 -17.40 -21.46
N TRP A 785 31.76 -18.07 -21.21
CA TRP A 785 32.91 -18.15 -22.11
C TRP A 785 33.37 -19.59 -22.25
N ARG A 786 33.79 -19.94 -23.46
CA ARG A 786 34.57 -21.16 -23.69
C ARG A 786 36.04 -20.83 -23.45
N THR A 787 36.74 -21.64 -22.68
CA THR A 787 38.21 -21.58 -22.49
C THR A 787 38.88 -22.72 -23.25
N PRO A 788 40.22 -22.73 -23.42
CA PRO A 788 40.88 -23.72 -24.29
C PRO A 788 40.69 -25.18 -23.90
N ASN A 789 40.38 -25.46 -22.63
CA ASN A 789 40.10 -26.82 -22.16
C ASN A 789 38.77 -26.90 -21.40
N GLY A 790 37.96 -25.84 -21.39
CA GLY A 790 36.95 -25.69 -20.36
C GLY A 790 35.94 -24.58 -20.64
N ALA A 791 35.25 -24.15 -19.60
CA ALA A 791 34.34 -23.02 -19.68
C ALA A 791 34.48 -22.15 -18.45
N LEU A 792 34.13 -20.88 -18.60
CA LEU A 792 34.20 -19.87 -17.55
C LEU A 792 32.91 -19.07 -17.51
N VAL A 793 32.47 -18.72 -16.30
CA VAL A 793 31.35 -17.79 -16.07
C VAL A 793 31.81 -16.67 -15.14
N VAL A 794 31.41 -15.45 -15.46
CA VAL A 794 31.63 -14.28 -14.58
C VAL A 794 30.51 -14.24 -13.53
N LEU A 795 30.85 -14.36 -12.25
CA LEU A 795 29.88 -14.44 -11.14
C LEU A 795 29.53 -13.07 -10.55
N ASN A 796 30.47 -12.14 -10.57
CA ASN A 796 30.32 -10.84 -9.94
C ASN A 796 31.16 -9.79 -10.66
N TYR A 797 30.72 -8.53 -10.60
CA TYR A 797 31.48 -7.37 -11.06
C TYR A 797 31.22 -6.16 -10.14
N GLN A 798 32.29 -5.60 -9.58
CA GLN A 798 32.25 -4.38 -8.78
C GLN A 798 32.86 -3.23 -9.57
N ASP A 799 32.03 -2.27 -9.98
CA ASP A 799 32.45 -1.14 -10.83
C ASP A 799 33.33 -0.12 -10.10
N HIS A 800 33.16 0.00 -8.78
CA HIS A 800 33.96 0.86 -7.90
C HIS A 800 34.41 0.11 -6.64
N PRO A 801 35.63 0.34 -6.11
CA PRO A 801 36.69 1.22 -6.64
C PRO A 801 37.65 0.57 -7.65
N HIS A 802 37.57 -0.74 -7.93
CA HIS A 802 38.63 -1.47 -8.66
C HIS A 802 38.23 -2.13 -10.00
N LYS A 803 36.97 -2.00 -10.46
CA LYS A 803 36.47 -2.66 -11.69
C LYS A 803 36.78 -4.17 -11.72
N GLU A 804 36.58 -4.83 -10.57
CA GLU A 804 36.97 -6.22 -10.35
C GLU A 804 35.83 -7.16 -10.74
N ALA A 805 36.17 -8.20 -11.52
CA ALA A 805 35.31 -9.33 -11.79
C ALA A 805 35.85 -10.59 -11.12
N ILE A 806 34.94 -11.38 -10.56
CA ILE A 806 35.23 -12.73 -10.09
C ILE A 806 34.58 -13.70 -11.06
N ALA A 807 35.36 -14.66 -11.55
CA ALA A 807 34.90 -15.69 -12.46
C ALA A 807 35.27 -17.08 -11.92
N LEU A 808 34.50 -18.09 -12.34
CA LEU A 808 34.83 -19.48 -12.09
C LEU A 808 35.09 -20.19 -13.41
N GLU A 809 36.14 -20.99 -13.47
CA GLU A 809 36.46 -21.85 -14.60
C GLU A 809 36.37 -23.33 -14.21
N TYR A 810 35.81 -24.11 -15.13
CA TYR A 810 35.73 -25.57 -15.11
C TYR A 810 36.68 -26.17 -16.16
N SER A 811 37.46 -27.19 -15.78
CA SER A 811 38.18 -28.06 -16.71
C SER A 811 37.76 -29.53 -16.54
N PRO A 812 37.34 -30.25 -17.61
CA PRO A 812 36.92 -31.64 -17.54
C PRO A 812 37.97 -32.61 -16.98
N ASP A 813 39.25 -32.34 -17.21
CA ASP A 813 40.40 -33.16 -16.80
C ASP A 813 41.16 -32.60 -15.59
N GLY A 814 40.73 -31.44 -15.05
CA GLY A 814 41.44 -30.74 -13.98
C GLY A 814 42.71 -29.99 -14.42
N VAL A 815 43.05 -30.01 -15.72
CA VAL A 815 44.22 -29.32 -16.27
C VAL A 815 43.81 -27.97 -16.86
N PHE A 816 44.21 -26.89 -16.19
CA PHE A 816 43.93 -25.54 -16.66
C PHE A 816 45.03 -25.00 -17.57
N ARG A 817 44.65 -24.57 -18.77
CA ARG A 817 45.57 -23.96 -19.73
C ARG A 817 45.58 -22.44 -19.59
N PRO A 818 46.74 -21.75 -19.61
CA PRO A 818 46.79 -20.30 -19.67
C PRO A 818 46.11 -19.78 -20.94
N PHE A 819 45.39 -18.66 -20.84
CA PHE A 819 44.79 -17.99 -21.99
C PHE A 819 44.71 -16.48 -21.77
N PRO A 820 44.83 -15.66 -22.83
CA PRO A 820 44.48 -14.24 -22.74
C PRO A 820 42.97 -14.10 -22.63
N PHE A 821 42.46 -13.43 -21.59
CA PHE A 821 41.04 -13.17 -21.44
C PHE A 821 40.68 -11.83 -22.13
N PRO A 822 39.95 -11.82 -23.26
CA PRO A 822 39.79 -10.60 -24.07
C PRO A 822 39.09 -9.46 -23.32
N GLY A 823 39.75 -8.30 -23.24
CA GLY A 823 39.23 -7.11 -22.54
C GLY A 823 39.39 -7.15 -21.01
N TRP A 824 40.16 -8.12 -20.49
CA TRP A 824 40.41 -8.31 -19.07
C TRP A 824 41.91 -8.37 -18.78
N ALA A 825 42.30 -7.98 -17.57
CA ALA A 825 43.63 -8.23 -17.02
C ALA A 825 43.50 -9.12 -15.79
N GLU A 826 44.36 -10.12 -15.63
CA GLU A 826 44.43 -10.88 -14.38
C GLU A 826 44.88 -9.97 -13.23
N ARG A 827 44.16 -10.04 -12.11
CA ARG A 827 44.43 -9.21 -10.92
C ARG A 827 45.12 -10.00 -9.81
N LYS A 828 44.69 -11.24 -9.60
CA LYS A 828 45.19 -12.13 -8.55
C LYS A 828 45.44 -13.51 -9.15
N ALA A 829 46.40 -14.23 -8.57
CA ALA A 829 46.64 -15.62 -8.92
C ALA A 829 45.36 -16.46 -8.81
N PRO A 830 45.18 -17.49 -9.65
CA PRO A 830 44.02 -18.35 -9.59
C PRO A 830 43.94 -19.09 -8.26
N VAL A 831 42.76 -19.12 -7.65
CA VAL A 831 42.50 -19.87 -6.42
C VAL A 831 41.97 -21.25 -6.80
N ALA A 832 42.70 -22.29 -6.40
CA ALA A 832 42.28 -23.67 -6.60
C ALA A 832 41.09 -24.05 -5.69
N GLN A 833 40.42 -25.14 -6.02
CA GLN A 833 39.26 -25.65 -5.28
C GLN A 833 39.55 -25.92 -3.79
N GLY A 834 40.75 -26.41 -3.47
CA GLY A 834 41.21 -26.64 -2.10
C GLY A 834 40.64 -27.91 -1.44
N TRP A 835 40.75 -27.96 -0.11
CA TRP A 835 40.25 -29.05 0.74
C TRP A 835 38.72 -29.18 0.65
N GLY A 836 38.19 -30.41 0.70
CA GLY A 836 36.75 -30.67 0.60
C GLY A 836 36.44 -32.14 0.32
N GLY A 837 35.25 -32.40 -0.21
CA GLY A 837 34.75 -33.74 -0.54
C GLY A 837 33.62 -34.17 0.39
N THR A 838 32.62 -34.87 -0.16
CA THR A 838 31.48 -35.40 0.60
C THR A 838 31.95 -36.24 1.80
N GLU A 839 32.92 -37.14 1.58
CA GLU A 839 33.45 -38.03 2.63
C GLU A 839 34.22 -37.27 3.70
N ALA A 840 35.18 -36.41 3.31
CA ALA A 840 35.99 -35.63 4.25
C ALA A 840 35.14 -34.66 5.08
N ILE A 841 34.18 -33.97 4.46
CA ILE A 841 33.27 -33.07 5.18
C ILE A 841 32.35 -33.86 6.12
N THR A 842 31.79 -34.99 5.67
CA THR A 842 30.95 -35.83 6.55
C THR A 842 31.76 -36.30 7.76
N ARG A 843 32.96 -36.85 7.52
CA ARG A 843 33.85 -37.32 8.59
C ARG A 843 34.22 -36.21 9.56
N PHE A 844 34.55 -35.02 9.06
CA PHE A 844 34.83 -33.85 9.91
C PHE A 844 33.64 -33.49 10.80
N LEU A 845 32.42 -33.45 10.23
CA LEU A 845 31.22 -33.09 10.97
C LEU A 845 30.86 -34.13 12.03
N ASP A 846 31.03 -35.42 11.73
CA ASP A 846 30.84 -36.51 12.69
C ASP A 846 31.84 -36.38 13.85
N LEU A 847 33.12 -36.16 13.56
CA LEU A 847 34.15 -35.95 14.58
C LEU A 847 33.86 -34.73 15.45
N LEU A 848 33.41 -33.63 14.86
CA LEU A 848 33.03 -32.42 15.60
C LEU A 848 31.84 -32.67 16.53
N ALA A 849 30.85 -33.45 16.08
CA ALA A 849 29.70 -33.81 16.90
C ALA A 849 30.06 -34.79 18.03
N GLU A 850 30.94 -35.76 17.76
CA GLU A 850 31.37 -36.79 18.71
C GLU A 850 32.34 -36.24 19.78
N ARG A 851 33.33 -35.43 19.35
CA ARG A 851 34.47 -35.00 20.19
C ARG A 851 34.38 -33.54 20.64
N GLY A 852 33.49 -32.76 20.05
CA GLY A 852 33.40 -31.32 20.29
C GLY A 852 34.56 -30.51 19.69
N PRO A 853 34.65 -29.21 20.03
CA PRO A 853 35.71 -28.32 19.55
C PRO A 853 37.12 -28.82 19.87
N VAL A 854 38.08 -28.51 19.01
CA VAL A 854 39.49 -28.92 19.14
C VAL A 854 40.20 -27.97 20.13
N PRO A 855 40.92 -28.50 21.13
CA PRO A 855 41.70 -27.68 22.05
C PRO A 855 43.02 -27.22 21.41
N PHE A 856 43.01 -26.04 20.80
CA PHE A 856 44.21 -25.46 20.19
C PHE A 856 45.15 -24.82 21.22
N ALA A 857 46.47 -24.96 20.99
CA ALA A 857 47.51 -24.38 21.85
C ALA A 857 48.22 -23.21 21.16
N ALA A 858 48.54 -22.15 21.92
CA ALA A 858 49.27 -20.98 21.40
C ALA A 858 50.65 -21.32 20.79
N ALA A 859 51.28 -22.42 21.24
CA ALA A 859 52.56 -22.90 20.74
C ALA A 859 52.58 -23.13 19.22
N VAL A 860 51.45 -23.51 18.62
CA VAL A 860 51.31 -23.73 17.18
C VAL A 860 51.62 -22.46 16.38
N ALA A 861 51.14 -21.30 16.84
CA ALA A 861 51.41 -20.03 16.17
C ALA A 861 52.89 -19.63 16.28
N HIS A 862 53.53 -19.93 17.41
CA HIS A 862 54.97 -19.71 17.58
C HIS A 862 55.80 -20.60 16.65
N GLU A 863 55.43 -21.87 16.49
CA GLU A 863 56.13 -22.79 15.60
C GLU A 863 56.03 -22.34 14.13
N ILE A 864 54.83 -21.95 13.67
CA ILE A 864 54.67 -21.39 12.31
C ILE A 864 55.50 -20.11 12.17
N ALA A 865 55.47 -19.23 13.16
CA ALA A 865 56.22 -17.98 13.13
C ALA A 865 57.74 -18.22 12.97
N GLU A 866 58.29 -19.19 13.70
CA GLU A 866 59.69 -19.58 13.60
C GLU A 866 60.03 -20.20 12.24
N ARG A 867 59.22 -21.17 11.78
CA ARG A 867 59.50 -21.94 10.56
C ARG A 867 59.24 -21.16 9.26
N ALA A 868 58.31 -20.22 9.27
CA ALA A 868 57.92 -19.40 8.13
C ALA A 868 58.53 -17.98 8.15
N GLY A 869 59.27 -17.63 9.21
CA GLY A 869 59.84 -16.30 9.38
C GLY A 869 58.79 -15.19 9.54
N LEU A 870 57.62 -15.52 10.11
CA LEU A 870 56.50 -14.60 10.28
C LEU A 870 56.49 -13.97 11.69
N PRO A 871 55.97 -12.74 11.84
CA PRO A 871 55.61 -12.25 13.17
C PRO A 871 54.58 -13.18 13.83
N VAL A 872 54.76 -13.50 15.12
CA VAL A 872 53.87 -14.42 15.87
C VAL A 872 52.40 -14.03 15.76
N ARG A 873 52.08 -12.74 15.77
CA ARG A 873 50.70 -12.23 15.60
C ARG A 873 50.08 -12.58 14.25
N GLU A 874 50.88 -12.62 13.19
CA GLU A 874 50.44 -12.92 11.83
C GLU A 874 50.23 -14.43 11.66
N ALA A 875 51.12 -15.24 12.21
CA ALA A 875 50.94 -16.68 12.34
C ALA A 875 49.70 -17.03 13.19
N ALA A 876 49.47 -16.33 14.31
CA ALA A 876 48.28 -16.50 15.14
C ALA A 876 47.00 -16.11 14.41
N SER A 877 47.01 -15.03 13.61
CA SER A 877 45.88 -14.69 12.73
C SER A 877 45.53 -15.85 11.81
N ALA A 878 46.53 -16.46 11.16
CA ALA A 878 46.32 -17.61 10.28
C ALA A 878 45.68 -18.79 11.03
N CYS A 879 46.19 -19.16 12.21
CA CYS A 879 45.70 -20.29 12.99
C CYS A 879 44.32 -20.07 13.62
N PHE A 880 44.08 -18.90 14.22
CA PHE A 880 43.01 -18.70 15.20
C PHE A 880 42.00 -17.61 14.80
N GLY A 881 42.20 -16.96 13.66
CA GLY A 881 41.40 -15.81 13.24
C GLY A 881 41.92 -14.50 13.81
N TYR A 882 41.61 -13.40 13.12
CA TYR A 882 41.90 -12.05 13.62
C TYR A 882 40.72 -11.53 14.46
N PRO A 883 40.95 -10.94 15.65
CA PRO A 883 39.89 -10.45 16.54
C PRO A 883 39.32 -9.11 16.05
N TYR A 884 38.52 -9.15 14.99
CA TYR A 884 37.82 -7.97 14.49
C TYR A 884 36.82 -7.46 15.54
N GLY A 885 37.10 -6.29 16.14
CA GLY A 885 36.24 -5.69 17.15
C GLY A 885 36.93 -5.29 18.45
N GLY A 886 38.25 -5.45 18.56
CA GLY A 886 39.00 -5.04 19.74
C GLY A 886 39.15 -6.18 20.76
N LEU A 887 39.50 -5.83 22.00
CA LEU A 887 39.66 -6.79 23.10
C LEU A 887 38.38 -7.60 23.39
N SER A 888 37.19 -7.06 23.11
CA SER A 888 35.92 -7.79 23.27
C SER A 888 35.78 -8.97 22.29
N ALA A 889 36.45 -8.93 21.14
CA ALA A 889 36.48 -10.06 20.19
C ALA A 889 37.41 -11.20 20.64
N LEU A 890 38.17 -10.98 21.72
CA LEU A 890 38.99 -12.01 22.39
C LEU A 890 38.26 -12.66 23.58
N GLU A 891 37.06 -12.19 23.94
CA GLU A 891 36.25 -12.80 25.00
C GLU A 891 35.87 -14.25 24.60
N GLY A 892 36.28 -15.22 25.42
CA GLY A 892 36.07 -16.65 25.18
C GLY A 892 37.24 -17.37 24.49
N THR A 893 38.22 -16.65 23.96
CA THR A 893 39.47 -17.22 23.43
C THR A 893 40.39 -17.69 24.56
N ALA A 894 41.23 -18.70 24.32
CA ALA A 894 42.17 -19.19 25.32
C ALA A 894 43.13 -18.05 25.79
N PRO A 895 43.42 -17.90 27.10
CA PRO A 895 44.18 -16.75 27.61
C PRO A 895 45.59 -16.58 27.01
N ASP A 896 46.25 -17.69 26.68
CA ASP A 896 47.56 -17.73 26.03
C ASP A 896 47.49 -17.23 24.58
N ILE A 897 46.44 -17.60 23.84
CA ILE A 897 46.17 -17.09 22.49
C ILE A 897 45.78 -15.60 22.53
N ALA A 898 44.92 -15.20 23.46
CA ALA A 898 44.49 -13.81 23.62
C ALA A 898 45.68 -12.88 23.92
N LYS A 899 46.66 -13.35 24.70
CA LYS A 899 47.88 -12.60 25.00
C LYS A 899 48.72 -12.27 23.77
N ILE A 900 48.79 -13.15 22.77
CA ILE A 900 49.52 -12.90 21.52
C ILE A 900 48.99 -11.64 20.83
N PHE A 901 47.69 -11.40 20.89
CA PHE A 901 47.07 -10.21 20.32
C PHE A 901 47.18 -9.01 21.26
N ALA A 902 46.90 -9.19 22.57
CA ALA A 902 46.81 -8.12 23.57
C ALA A 902 48.11 -7.32 23.80
N ASP A 903 49.29 -7.89 23.51
CA ASP A 903 50.59 -7.24 23.68
C ASP A 903 50.86 -6.12 22.63
N THR A 904 49.86 -5.69 21.85
CA THR A 904 49.98 -4.65 20.82
C THR A 904 49.06 -3.45 21.11
N ALA A 905 49.62 -2.24 21.13
CA ALA A 905 48.91 -0.99 21.48
C ALA A 905 47.84 -0.54 20.45
N ASP A 906 47.60 -1.31 19.38
CA ASP A 906 46.87 -0.89 18.17
C ASP A 906 45.58 -1.68 17.88
N ILE A 907 45.07 -2.51 18.80
CA ILE A 907 43.91 -3.40 18.51
C ILE A 907 42.56 -2.65 18.42
N GLU A 908 42.47 -1.39 18.86
CA GLU A 908 41.20 -0.64 18.95
C GLU A 908 40.73 0.02 17.62
N GLY A 909 41.48 -0.12 16.52
CA GLY A 909 41.12 0.44 15.20
C GLY A 909 40.58 -0.59 14.21
N LYS A 910 39.46 -0.29 13.52
CA LYS A 910 38.91 -1.12 12.42
C LYS A 910 39.87 -1.29 11.23
N ASP A 911 40.91 -0.46 11.12
CA ASP A 911 41.87 -0.44 10.01
C ASP A 911 43.27 -1.00 10.35
N ASN A 912 43.47 -1.59 11.53
CA ASN A 912 44.81 -1.98 12.02
C ASN A 912 45.24 -3.43 11.73
N LYS A 913 44.51 -4.15 10.86
CA LYS A 913 44.91 -5.49 10.43
C LYS A 913 46.11 -5.39 9.46
N PRO A 914 47.27 -6.04 9.73
CA PRO A 914 48.43 -5.99 8.83
C PRO A 914 48.06 -6.44 7.41
N PRO A 915 48.45 -5.74 6.33
CA PRO A 915 48.06 -6.10 4.96
C PRO A 915 48.32 -7.56 4.58
N ARG A 916 49.44 -8.13 5.04
CA ARG A 916 49.83 -9.54 4.82
C ARG A 916 48.86 -10.55 5.41
N SER A 917 48.17 -10.20 6.51
CA SER A 917 47.28 -11.13 7.21
C SER A 917 46.00 -11.45 6.44
N TYR A 918 45.59 -10.63 5.46
CA TYR A 918 44.51 -11.04 4.54
C TYR A 918 44.91 -12.24 3.67
N ARG A 919 46.18 -12.26 3.22
CA ARG A 919 46.72 -13.37 2.42
C ARG A 919 46.88 -14.63 3.26
N LEU A 920 47.40 -14.49 4.48
CA LEU A 920 47.52 -15.62 5.41
C LEU A 920 46.16 -16.23 5.74
N ASP A 921 45.15 -15.39 5.97
CA ASP A 921 43.80 -15.83 6.28
C ASP A 921 43.10 -16.56 5.14
N ALA A 922 43.33 -16.15 3.89
CA ALA A 922 42.64 -16.67 2.70
C ALA A 922 43.40 -17.79 1.97
N GLU A 923 44.72 -17.78 2.02
CA GLU A 923 45.55 -18.72 1.25
C GLU A 923 46.26 -19.74 2.15
N MET A 924 46.78 -19.31 3.32
CA MET A 924 47.51 -20.20 4.22
C MET A 924 46.61 -20.98 5.17
N ARG A 925 45.59 -20.34 5.77
CA ARG A 925 44.69 -21.00 6.73
C ARG A 925 44.00 -22.25 6.16
N PRO A 926 43.47 -22.26 4.91
CA PRO A 926 42.88 -23.48 4.35
C PRO A 926 43.85 -24.66 4.32
N LEU A 927 45.16 -24.40 4.18
CA LEU A 927 46.21 -25.42 4.14
C LEU A 927 46.55 -26.00 5.52
N LEU A 928 46.13 -25.35 6.61
CA LEU A 928 46.30 -25.87 7.97
C LEU A 928 45.32 -27.01 8.30
N MET A 929 44.26 -27.21 7.50
CA MET A 929 43.29 -28.28 7.70
C MET A 929 43.81 -29.61 7.14
N PRO A 930 44.11 -30.65 7.95
CA PRO A 930 44.64 -31.91 7.44
C PRO A 930 43.72 -32.59 6.41
N ASP A 931 44.29 -33.36 5.48
CA ASP A 931 43.53 -34.06 4.44
C ASP A 931 42.60 -35.13 5.05
N ASP A 932 43.10 -35.88 6.04
CA ASP A 932 42.25 -36.67 6.95
C ASP A 932 41.79 -35.78 8.12
N PRO A 933 40.49 -35.47 8.25
CA PRO A 933 39.99 -34.63 9.32
C PRO A 933 40.29 -35.15 10.73
N GLU A 934 40.47 -36.46 10.91
CA GLU A 934 40.74 -37.04 12.23
C GLU A 934 42.08 -36.58 12.82
N THR A 935 43.07 -36.37 11.95
CA THR A 935 44.40 -35.86 12.30
C THR A 935 44.32 -34.54 13.08
N LEU A 936 43.30 -33.72 12.85
CA LEU A 936 43.11 -32.45 13.56
C LEU A 936 42.95 -32.64 15.08
N TRP A 937 42.32 -33.74 15.53
CA TRP A 937 42.14 -34.05 16.95
C TRP A 937 43.31 -34.85 17.55
N THR A 938 44.05 -35.60 16.74
CA THR A 938 45.11 -36.50 17.23
C THR A 938 46.50 -35.86 17.17
N GLU A 939 46.81 -35.13 16.11
CA GLU A 939 48.14 -34.57 15.83
C GLU A 939 48.12 -33.03 15.70
N GLY A 940 46.96 -32.44 15.34
CA GLY A 940 46.77 -31.00 15.23
C GLY A 940 46.73 -30.49 13.78
N MET A 941 47.07 -29.22 13.58
CA MET A 941 47.04 -28.57 12.26
C MET A 941 48.17 -29.07 11.35
N ALA A 942 47.95 -29.06 10.03
CA ALA A 942 48.93 -29.46 9.02
C ALA A 942 50.01 -28.37 8.76
N LEU A 943 50.92 -28.20 9.72
CA LEU A 943 51.92 -27.11 9.71
C LEU A 943 52.89 -27.20 8.52
N ASP A 944 53.40 -28.40 8.24
CA ASP A 944 54.40 -28.62 7.18
C ASP A 944 53.89 -28.11 5.83
N ARG A 945 52.66 -28.48 5.46
CA ARG A 945 52.05 -28.06 4.20
C ARG A 945 51.86 -26.55 4.10
N ALA A 946 51.43 -25.91 5.19
CA ALA A 946 51.22 -24.47 5.21
C ALA A 946 52.55 -23.69 5.14
N VAL A 947 53.58 -24.15 5.85
CA VAL A 947 54.94 -23.58 5.84
C VAL A 947 55.62 -23.77 4.49
N ASP A 948 55.55 -24.97 3.91
CA ASP A 948 56.12 -25.25 2.59
C ASP A 948 55.49 -24.39 1.51
N TRP A 949 54.15 -24.23 1.57
CA TRP A 949 53.44 -23.33 0.67
C TRP A 949 53.90 -21.88 0.81
N TRP A 950 54.03 -21.38 2.04
CA TRP A 950 54.48 -20.01 2.31
C TRP A 950 55.90 -19.76 1.80
N ASN A 951 56.82 -20.68 2.08
CA ASN A 951 58.22 -20.59 1.67
C ASN A 951 58.41 -20.70 0.14
N ALA A 952 57.44 -21.30 -0.57
CA ALA A 952 57.43 -21.35 -2.03
C ALA A 952 56.88 -20.07 -2.69
N GLN A 953 56.28 -19.15 -1.93
CA GLN A 953 55.77 -17.90 -2.49
C GLN A 953 56.89 -16.89 -2.76
N PRO A 954 56.84 -16.14 -3.87
CA PRO A 954 57.78 -15.05 -4.09
C PRO A 954 57.61 -13.94 -3.05
N ASP A 955 58.73 -13.38 -2.57
CA ASP A 955 58.74 -12.26 -1.61
C ASP A 955 58.11 -11.03 -2.27
N THR A 956 56.85 -10.80 -1.96
CA THR A 956 55.96 -9.85 -2.64
C THR A 956 55.81 -8.56 -1.84
N SER A 957 56.79 -8.26 -0.97
CA SER A 957 56.78 -7.12 -0.06
C SER A 957 56.68 -5.75 -0.74
N GLU A 958 56.92 -5.64 -2.05
CA GLU A 958 56.90 -4.36 -2.77
C GLU A 958 55.60 -4.06 -3.55
N GLU A 959 54.71 -5.01 -3.85
CA GLU A 959 53.59 -4.76 -4.78
C GLU A 959 52.25 -4.36 -4.13
N GLN A 960 52.11 -4.42 -2.81
CA GLN A 960 50.81 -4.17 -2.14
C GLN A 960 50.58 -2.71 -1.66
N HIS A 961 51.44 -1.76 -2.05
CA HIS A 961 51.29 -0.33 -1.72
C HIS A 961 50.63 0.53 -2.82
N THR A 962 49.98 -0.08 -3.83
CA THR A 962 49.24 0.66 -4.87
C THR A 962 47.78 0.28 -4.99
#